data_AF-A0A3D3QB50-F1
#
_entry.id   AF-A0A3D3QB50-F1
#
_cell.length_a   1.000
_cell.length_b   1.000
_cell.length_c   1.000
_cell.angle_alpha   90.00
_cell.angle_beta   90.00
_cell.angle_gamma   90.00
#
_symmetry.space_group_name_H-M   'P 1'
#
loop_
_entity.id
_entity.type
_entity.pdbx_description
1 polymer ?
#
loop_
_entity_poly.entity_id
_entity_poly.type
_entity_poly.pdbx_seq_one_letter_code
_entity_poly.pdbx_strand_id
1 'polypeptide(L)'
;MHRRGPNRRGGFSLEADRGPGHDPASRRRAAIIVIALLAVMFVGGAVTIVELRRAAATRSRQQLQRTVDAYLTEWSKQNFTAMHGMTYLPPATFVSTYQGMWTDLHLTAASFTAGAQAIDGVNGQAPFDAKLQVGGLGSWSYRGKLSLLRRGDGWVIRWTPAALYPSLAVGEKFGTTRTWPARAPILAQGGKPLTIQGDVVEVGIEPSRIADRQQVLNALATYTGADPMRVAGLLDAPGVKPNEFISVITLRLADYLAVKPNLFPVPGLVFRQKKARILVSTGFAQQVVGRVGPISAEELQKLGPPYRVGDIVGQYGLEAAFERQLAGTPSGSIVIANADGKAAQTLQRFTGTDGKPVKTTLDIAIQQAAEAALNGVTLPAAVVVMDVATGDLRAVVSSPVDGPERALSGHYPPGSTFKVITTAALLANGVARTDTQSCPTSYVAGGRAFGNFEGESFGLLTLDRAFERSCNTAFIQWALTLPPGALKGAAEQFGFNHAYSLPLPVAGGQFPPAKDDADRASAAIGQGRVLASPVQMASVAAAVASGTWHAPRLLSTDPPGPSSPLPPVVPVDLQEMMRLVVTSGTGTAAFVPGLDVAGKTGTAQFGDGTMTHAWFIGFSGHLAFAVLVEGGGVGGQVAAPIAGAFLRALPAAP
;
A
#
# COMPACT_ATOMS: atom_id res chain seq x y z
N MET A 1 107.27 8.90 37.10
CA MET A 1 107.40 10.32 37.50
C MET A 1 106.46 10.55 38.68
N HIS A 2 106.93 10.44 39.94
CA HIS A 2 107.40 11.56 40.79
C HIS A 2 106.32 12.66 40.96
N ARG A 3 105.85 13.05 42.15
CA ARG A 3 106.35 12.93 43.54
C ARG A 3 105.23 13.26 44.56
N ARG A 4 105.21 12.51 45.68
CA ARG A 4 105.12 12.89 47.13
C ARG A 4 104.06 13.95 47.54
N GLY A 5 103.07 13.72 48.41
CA GLY A 5 103.09 13.15 49.78
C GLY A 5 103.36 14.25 50.84
N PRO A 6 103.10 14.10 52.17
CA PRO A 6 102.26 13.11 52.90
C PRO A 6 101.52 13.66 54.17
N ASN A 7 100.78 12.76 54.86
CA ASN A 7 100.59 12.62 56.33
C ASN A 7 99.91 13.75 57.15
N ARG A 8 99.12 13.51 58.23
CA ARG A 8 99.37 12.64 59.40
C ARG A 8 98.12 12.51 60.30
N ARG A 9 98.08 11.45 61.11
CA ARG A 9 97.10 11.09 62.17
C ARG A 9 97.37 11.78 63.52
N GLY A 10 96.37 11.73 64.41
CA GLY A 10 96.44 11.87 65.89
C GLY A 10 95.89 13.21 66.38
N GLY A 11 95.13 13.38 67.47
CA GLY A 11 94.71 12.53 68.58
C GLY A 11 94.33 13.47 69.75
N PHE A 12 93.23 13.16 70.44
CA PHE A 12 92.84 13.52 71.83
C PHE A 12 92.74 14.97 72.39
N SER A 13 91.62 15.13 73.10
CA SER A 13 91.36 15.83 74.39
C SER A 13 91.22 17.36 74.49
N LEU A 14 90.04 17.74 75.05
CA LEU A 14 89.73 18.69 76.15
C LEU A 14 90.67 19.92 76.28
N GLU A 15 90.21 21.17 76.38
CA GLU A 15 89.35 21.71 77.45
C GLU A 15 88.98 23.19 77.12
N ALA A 16 88.08 23.77 77.91
CA ALA A 16 87.39 25.03 77.68
C ALA A 16 88.23 26.32 77.87
N ASP A 17 87.87 27.40 77.17
CA ASP A 17 87.80 28.74 77.79
C ASP A 17 86.87 29.72 77.02
N ARG A 18 86.36 30.72 77.75
CA ARG A 18 85.22 31.60 77.43
C ARG A 18 85.60 32.92 76.72
N GLY A 19 84.65 33.40 75.90
CA GLY A 19 84.33 34.82 75.64
C GLY A 19 84.45 35.28 74.17
N PRO A 20 83.82 36.39 73.71
CA PRO A 20 82.79 37.26 74.31
C PRO A 20 81.49 37.38 73.45
N GLY A 21 80.47 38.06 74.00
CA GLY A 21 79.08 38.04 73.54
C GLY A 21 78.78 38.65 72.16
N HIS A 22 77.78 38.05 71.49
CA HIS A 22 77.09 38.57 70.31
C HIS A 22 75.57 38.45 70.51
N ASP A 23 74.86 39.53 70.15
CA ASP A 23 73.44 39.84 70.41
C ASP A 23 72.43 38.72 70.02
N PRO A 24 71.62 38.20 70.96
CA PRO A 24 70.64 37.13 70.72
C PRO A 24 69.35 37.58 69.98
N ALA A 25 69.10 38.88 69.78
CA ALA A 25 67.87 39.36 69.16
C ALA A 25 67.83 39.17 67.63
N SER A 26 68.99 39.22 66.95
CA SER A 26 69.09 39.08 65.49
C SER A 26 68.92 37.63 65.01
N ARG A 27 69.43 36.65 65.76
CA ARG A 27 69.28 35.20 65.46
C ARG A 27 67.84 34.70 65.64
N ARG A 28 67.09 35.22 66.62
CA ARG A 28 65.67 34.84 66.82
C ARG A 28 64.77 35.39 65.72
N ARG A 29 64.97 36.63 65.26
CA ARG A 29 64.21 37.19 64.14
C ARG A 29 64.52 36.49 62.82
N ALA A 30 65.79 36.20 62.54
CA ALA A 30 66.18 35.42 61.36
C ALA A 30 65.62 33.99 61.40
N ALA A 31 65.65 33.29 62.55
CA ALA A 31 65.10 31.95 62.70
C ALA A 31 63.57 31.91 62.55
N ILE A 32 62.85 32.89 63.11
CA ILE A 32 61.38 32.98 62.97
C ILE A 32 60.99 33.29 61.51
N ILE A 33 61.72 34.17 60.82
CA ILE A 33 61.50 34.46 59.40
C ILE A 33 61.80 33.23 58.53
N VAL A 34 62.86 32.48 58.82
CA VAL A 34 63.19 31.23 58.12
C VAL A 34 62.16 30.13 58.37
N ILE A 35 61.68 29.96 59.61
CA ILE A 35 60.62 28.99 59.94
C ILE A 35 59.28 29.39 59.31
N ALA A 36 58.94 30.68 59.31
CA ALA A 36 57.74 31.19 58.64
C ALA A 36 57.82 31.02 57.11
N LEU A 37 58.98 31.28 56.49
CA LEU A 37 59.22 31.03 55.06
C LEU A 37 59.20 29.54 54.72
N LEU A 38 59.75 28.67 55.57
CA LEU A 38 59.68 27.21 55.41
C LEU A 38 58.24 26.70 55.58
N ALA A 39 57.46 27.23 56.52
CA ALA A 39 56.05 26.90 56.69
C ALA A 39 55.20 27.39 55.50
N VAL A 40 55.45 28.58 54.96
CA VAL A 40 54.80 29.10 53.75
C VAL A 40 55.21 28.29 52.51
N MET A 41 56.47 27.84 52.40
CA MET A 41 56.90 26.91 51.34
C MET A 41 56.31 25.50 51.52
N PHE A 42 56.12 25.02 52.73
CA PHE A 42 55.53 23.70 53.00
C PHE A 42 54.02 23.69 52.79
N VAL A 43 53.32 24.75 53.21
CA VAL A 43 51.90 24.96 52.92
C VAL A 43 51.69 25.25 51.44
N GLY A 44 52.51 26.11 50.83
CA GLY A 44 52.51 26.37 49.39
C GLY A 44 52.80 25.12 48.56
N GLY A 45 53.73 24.28 49.03
CA GLY A 45 54.07 22.96 48.48
C GLY A 45 52.94 21.93 48.64
N ALA A 46 52.30 21.87 49.80
CA ALA A 46 51.15 21.00 50.03
C ALA A 46 49.93 21.43 49.20
N VAL A 47 49.66 22.73 49.10
CA VAL A 47 48.59 23.30 48.26
C VAL A 47 48.88 23.04 46.77
N THR A 48 50.12 23.23 46.30
CA THR A 48 50.49 22.88 44.91
C THR A 48 50.38 21.39 44.63
N ILE A 49 50.75 20.51 45.57
CA ILE A 49 50.55 19.05 45.42
C ILE A 49 49.06 18.70 45.34
N VAL A 50 48.21 19.31 46.18
CA VAL A 50 46.76 19.10 46.14
C VAL A 50 46.14 19.62 44.84
N GLU A 51 46.54 20.80 44.37
CA GLU A 51 46.06 21.37 43.11
C GLU A 51 46.56 20.60 41.88
N LEU A 52 47.81 20.10 41.89
CA LEU A 52 48.32 19.20 40.85
C LEU A 52 47.56 17.88 40.82
N ARG A 53 47.23 17.31 42.00
CA ARG A 53 46.41 16.09 42.10
C ARG A 53 44.97 16.33 41.62
N ARG A 54 44.37 17.47 41.95
CA ARG A 54 43.04 17.89 41.44
C ARG A 54 43.07 18.07 39.92
N ALA A 55 44.05 18.78 39.38
CA ALA A 55 44.22 18.97 37.94
C ALA A 55 44.45 17.64 37.21
N ALA A 56 45.27 16.73 37.78
CA ALA A 56 45.48 15.40 37.22
C ALA A 56 44.19 14.54 37.26
N ALA A 57 43.41 14.60 38.35
CA ALA A 57 42.12 13.93 38.46
C ALA A 57 41.10 14.47 37.45
N THR A 58 41.05 15.80 37.27
CA THR A 58 40.20 16.46 36.26
C THR A 58 40.62 16.07 34.84
N ARG A 59 41.92 16.08 34.52
CA ARG A 59 42.44 15.62 33.22
C ARG A 59 42.10 14.16 32.96
N SER A 60 42.25 13.30 33.96
CA SER A 60 41.93 11.87 33.85
C SER A 60 40.44 11.65 33.61
N ARG A 61 39.56 12.39 34.28
CA ARG A 61 38.10 12.38 34.01
C ARG A 61 37.79 12.86 32.59
N GLN A 62 38.40 13.95 32.14
CA GLN A 62 38.22 14.44 30.77
C GLN A 62 38.74 13.46 29.71
N GLN A 63 39.83 12.76 29.98
CA GLN A 63 40.35 11.70 29.10
C GLN A 63 39.40 10.50 29.06
N LEU A 64 38.89 10.06 30.22
CA LEU A 64 37.90 8.99 30.30
C LEU A 64 36.64 9.36 29.52
N GLN A 65 36.14 10.59 29.70
CA GLN A 65 34.99 11.12 28.98
C GLN A 65 35.21 11.10 27.47
N ARG A 66 36.36 11.60 27.00
CA ARG A 66 36.72 11.57 25.57
C ARG A 66 36.77 10.15 25.02
N THR A 67 37.36 9.20 25.74
CA THR A 67 37.38 7.79 25.31
C THR A 67 35.98 7.20 25.21
N VAL A 68 35.13 7.43 26.21
CA VAL A 68 33.75 6.92 26.23
C VAL A 68 32.93 7.54 25.11
N ASP A 69 32.97 8.87 24.94
CA ASP A 69 32.21 9.57 23.91
C ASP A 69 32.66 9.14 22.51
N ALA A 70 33.96 8.99 22.28
CA ALA A 70 34.49 8.48 21.03
C ALA A 70 33.98 7.05 20.77
N TYR A 71 34.04 6.16 21.77
CA TYR A 71 33.59 4.79 21.63
C TYR A 71 32.09 4.69 21.31
N LEU A 72 31.23 5.40 22.05
CA LEU A 72 29.78 5.40 21.83
C LEU A 72 29.38 6.09 20.52
N THR A 73 30.15 7.09 20.08
CA THR A 73 29.99 7.74 18.77
C THR A 73 30.28 6.75 17.65
N GLU A 74 31.42 6.05 17.71
CA GLU A 74 31.77 5.04 16.70
C GLU A 74 30.80 3.84 16.74
N TRP A 75 30.26 3.48 17.90
CA TRP A 75 29.19 2.48 18.00
C TRP A 75 27.91 2.94 17.30
N SER A 76 27.47 4.18 17.52
CA SER A 76 26.29 4.75 16.86
C SER A 76 26.46 4.80 15.33
N LYS A 77 27.70 4.97 14.83
CA LYS A 77 28.07 4.94 13.40
C LYS A 77 28.30 3.52 12.85
N GLN A 78 28.21 2.48 13.67
CA GLN A 78 28.55 1.09 13.32
C GLN A 78 30.01 0.87 12.90
N ASN A 79 30.93 1.73 13.35
CA ASN A 79 32.36 1.59 13.08
C ASN A 79 33.03 0.67 14.12
N PHE A 80 32.71 -0.62 14.04
CA PHE A 80 33.18 -1.62 15.01
C PHE A 80 34.70 -1.82 14.97
N THR A 81 35.35 -1.54 13.84
CA THR A 81 36.81 -1.57 13.71
C THR A 81 37.48 -0.47 14.54
N ALA A 82 36.95 0.76 14.53
CA ALA A 82 37.46 1.82 15.39
C ALA A 82 37.25 1.51 16.88
N MET A 83 36.08 0.97 17.24
CA MET A 83 35.79 0.51 18.61
C MET A 83 36.75 -0.58 19.07
N HIS A 84 37.08 -1.54 18.19
CA HIS A 84 38.05 -2.59 18.46
C HIS A 84 39.42 -2.01 18.84
N GLY A 85 39.90 -0.97 18.13
CA GLY A 85 41.14 -0.27 18.44
C GLY A 85 41.15 0.47 19.79
N MET A 86 39.98 0.81 20.34
CA MET A 86 39.83 1.45 21.66
C MET A 86 39.66 0.43 22.80
N THR A 87 39.67 -0.87 22.49
CA THR A 87 39.40 -1.95 23.42
C THR A 87 40.70 -2.66 23.82
N TYR A 88 40.83 -3.01 25.10
CA TYR A 88 41.97 -3.77 25.61
C TYR A 88 41.80 -5.26 25.31
N LEU A 89 42.73 -5.82 24.51
CA LEU A 89 42.75 -7.23 24.09
C LEU A 89 41.35 -7.74 23.66
N PRO A 90 40.71 -7.10 22.67
CA PRO A 90 39.40 -7.53 22.20
C PRO A 90 39.45 -8.99 21.71
N PRO A 91 38.44 -9.81 22.03
CA PRO A 91 38.38 -11.17 21.50
C PRO A 91 38.14 -11.16 19.99
N ALA A 92 38.51 -12.24 19.31
CA ALA A 92 38.30 -12.39 17.86
C ALA A 92 36.83 -12.21 17.45
N THR A 93 35.89 -12.50 18.35
CA THR A 93 34.44 -12.36 18.15
C THR A 93 33.91 -10.95 18.39
N PHE A 94 34.74 -9.97 18.77
CA PHE A 94 34.28 -8.63 19.14
C PHE A 94 33.42 -7.97 18.04
N VAL A 95 33.96 -7.87 16.82
CA VAL A 95 33.27 -7.23 15.70
C VAL A 95 32.00 -7.99 15.32
N SER A 96 32.07 -9.32 15.21
CA SER A 96 30.93 -10.15 14.85
C SER A 96 29.83 -10.12 15.92
N THR A 97 30.15 -9.90 17.19
CA THR A 97 29.16 -9.78 18.28
C THR A 97 28.34 -8.49 18.12
N TYR A 98 28.99 -7.36 17.81
CA TYR A 98 28.29 -6.10 17.54
C TYR A 98 27.49 -6.17 16.23
N GLN A 99 28.05 -6.74 15.17
CA GLN A 99 27.30 -6.97 13.92
C GLN A 99 26.08 -7.87 14.16
N GLY A 100 26.25 -8.96 14.92
CA GLY A 100 25.18 -9.86 15.32
C GLY A 100 24.05 -9.14 16.03
N MET A 101 24.34 -8.24 16.98
CA MET A 101 23.30 -7.43 17.63
C MET A 101 22.45 -6.63 16.62
N TRP A 102 23.07 -6.01 15.61
CA TRP A 102 22.32 -5.28 14.59
C TRP A 102 21.47 -6.19 13.71
N THR A 103 22.03 -7.34 13.30
CA THR A 103 21.33 -8.33 12.47
C THR A 103 20.19 -9.01 13.24
N ASP A 104 20.45 -9.54 14.43
CA ASP A 104 19.52 -10.33 15.25
C ASP A 104 18.35 -9.48 15.77
N LEU A 105 18.60 -8.20 16.06
CA LEU A 105 17.55 -7.24 16.44
C LEU A 105 16.93 -6.52 15.24
N HIS A 106 17.48 -6.68 14.03
CA HIS A 106 17.09 -5.93 12.84
C HIS A 106 17.07 -4.41 13.07
N LEU A 107 18.13 -3.87 13.66
CA LEU A 107 18.20 -2.45 13.99
C LEU A 107 18.26 -1.58 12.73
N THR A 108 17.45 -0.52 12.70
CA THR A 108 17.50 0.51 11.64
C THR A 108 18.28 1.74 12.08
N ALA A 109 18.32 1.99 13.40
CA ALA A 109 19.12 3.05 14.01
C ALA A 109 19.44 2.69 15.46
N ALA A 110 20.56 3.19 15.96
CA ALA A 110 20.94 3.10 17.36
C ALA A 110 21.72 4.35 17.76
N SER A 111 21.45 4.86 18.96
CA SER A 111 22.23 5.93 19.57
C SER A 111 22.59 5.55 20.99
N PHE A 112 23.82 5.85 21.37
CA PHE A 112 24.34 5.59 22.70
C PHE A 112 24.91 6.88 23.28
N THR A 113 24.47 7.23 24.49
CA THR A 113 24.86 8.49 25.15
C THR A 113 25.46 8.21 26.51
N ALA A 114 26.64 8.76 26.77
CA ALA A 114 27.33 8.58 28.04
C ALA A 114 26.57 9.25 29.19
N GLY A 115 26.48 8.55 30.32
CA GLY A 115 26.08 9.11 31.60
C GLY A 115 27.28 9.54 32.46
N ALA A 116 27.03 9.90 33.71
CA ALA A 116 28.07 10.33 34.64
C ALA A 116 29.07 9.21 34.96
N GLN A 117 30.36 9.50 34.81
CA GLN A 117 31.44 8.53 34.91
C GLN A 117 32.06 8.47 36.30
N ALA A 118 32.55 7.29 36.68
CA ALA A 118 33.25 7.06 37.93
C ALA A 118 34.65 6.49 37.67
N ILE A 119 35.63 6.93 38.47
CA ILE A 119 37.00 6.42 38.48
C ILE A 119 37.29 5.86 39.86
N ASP A 120 37.82 4.65 39.90
CA ASP A 120 38.32 3.97 41.10
C ASP A 120 39.72 3.39 40.81
N GLY A 121 40.75 4.12 41.22
CA GLY A 121 42.15 3.78 40.95
C GLY A 121 42.45 3.69 39.45
N VAL A 122 42.74 2.48 38.98
CA VAL A 122 43.01 2.17 37.57
C VAL A 122 41.76 1.71 36.81
N ASN A 123 40.62 1.57 37.48
CA ASN A 123 39.35 1.17 36.88
C ASN A 123 38.46 2.39 36.63
N GLY A 124 37.75 2.35 35.51
CA GLY A 124 36.74 3.34 35.16
C GLY A 124 35.41 2.67 34.89
N GLN A 125 34.31 3.35 35.20
CA GLN A 125 32.96 2.93 34.86
C GLN A 125 32.22 4.08 34.19
N ALA A 126 31.55 3.77 33.09
CA ALA A 126 30.75 4.74 32.35
C ALA A 126 29.37 4.13 32.05
N PRO A 127 28.30 4.50 32.79
CA PRO A 127 26.95 4.16 32.37
C PRO A 127 26.65 4.84 31.04
N PHE A 128 25.73 4.26 30.27
CA PHE A 128 25.22 4.89 29.06
C PHE A 128 23.73 4.59 28.89
N ASP A 129 23.01 5.52 28.27
CA ASP A 129 21.66 5.28 27.79
C ASP A 129 21.74 4.83 26.32
N ALA A 130 21.16 3.68 26.03
CA ALA A 130 20.97 3.17 24.68
C ALA A 130 19.54 3.45 24.22
N LYS A 131 19.39 3.91 22.98
CA LYS A 131 18.10 4.00 22.29
C LYS A 131 18.23 3.33 20.93
N LEU A 132 17.47 2.26 20.72
CA LEU A 132 17.52 1.42 19.54
C LEU A 132 16.19 1.47 18.80
N GLN A 133 16.23 1.58 17.47
CA GLN A 133 15.07 1.40 16.60
C GLN A 133 15.10 -0.02 16.04
N VAL A 134 14.23 -0.87 16.58
CA VAL A 134 14.19 -2.32 16.35
C VAL A 134 13.22 -2.59 15.21
N GLY A 135 13.73 -2.58 13.97
CA GLY A 135 13.04 -2.89 12.70
C GLY A 135 11.52 -2.75 12.76
N GLY A 136 10.75 -3.68 12.27
CA GLY A 136 9.28 -3.69 12.42
C GLY A 136 8.66 -3.88 13.82
N LEU A 137 9.26 -3.41 14.93
CA LEU A 137 8.70 -3.51 16.30
C LEU A 137 8.71 -2.19 17.10
N GLY A 138 9.60 -1.25 16.76
CA GLY A 138 9.62 0.10 17.35
C GLY A 138 10.85 0.37 18.21
N SER A 139 10.74 1.31 19.16
CA SER A 139 11.89 1.77 19.94
C SER A 139 12.10 0.94 21.21
N TRP A 140 13.35 0.59 21.49
CA TRP A 140 13.78 -0.01 22.76
C TRP A 140 14.88 0.84 23.40
N SER A 141 14.71 1.18 24.67
CA SER A 141 15.70 1.92 25.44
C SER A 141 16.13 1.12 26.67
N TYR A 142 17.42 1.14 26.99
CA TYR A 142 17.96 0.54 28.20
C TYR A 142 19.20 1.29 28.67
N ARG A 143 19.61 1.01 29.92
CA ARG A 143 20.89 1.49 30.47
C ARG A 143 21.92 0.39 30.44
N GLY A 144 23.06 0.70 29.84
CA GLY A 144 24.24 -0.16 29.84
C GLY A 144 25.38 0.43 30.67
N LYS A 145 26.49 -0.28 30.72
CA LYS A 145 27.70 0.17 31.42
C LYS A 145 28.96 -0.31 30.71
N LEU A 146 29.86 0.62 30.40
CA LEU A 146 31.21 0.31 29.95
C LEU A 146 32.16 0.23 31.15
N SER A 147 33.01 -0.79 31.15
CA SER A 147 34.15 -0.89 32.04
C SER A 147 35.40 -0.42 31.32
N LEU A 148 36.25 0.35 31.98
CA LEU A 148 37.49 0.88 31.41
C LEU A 148 38.69 0.53 32.30
N LEU A 149 39.86 0.42 31.68
CA LEU A 149 41.14 0.22 32.36
C LEU A 149 42.10 1.35 31.95
N ARG A 150 42.79 1.91 32.94
CA ARG A 150 43.83 2.91 32.69
C ARG A 150 45.08 2.24 32.09
N ARG A 151 45.58 2.75 30.97
CA ARG A 151 46.80 2.29 30.29
C ARG A 151 47.65 3.51 29.90
N GLY A 152 48.83 3.64 30.52
CA GLY A 152 49.66 4.85 30.40
C GLY A 152 48.87 6.09 30.86
N ASP A 153 48.88 7.13 30.02
CA ASP A 153 48.12 8.36 30.25
C ASP A 153 46.69 8.33 29.70
N GLY A 154 46.23 7.17 29.21
CA GLY A 154 44.91 7.01 28.58
C GLY A 154 44.01 5.97 29.24
N TRP A 155 42.81 5.85 28.69
CA TRP A 155 41.80 4.86 29.06
C TRP A 155 41.44 4.01 27.86
N VAL A 156 41.24 2.72 28.08
CA VAL A 156 40.79 1.75 27.08
C VAL A 156 39.61 0.95 27.61
N ILE A 157 38.74 0.48 26.73
CA ILE A 157 37.57 -0.32 27.11
C ILE A 157 38.01 -1.71 27.56
N ARG A 158 37.55 -2.15 28.74
CA ARG A 158 37.63 -3.55 29.18
C ARG A 158 36.32 -4.22 28.79
N TRP A 159 36.34 -4.92 27.65
CA TRP A 159 35.13 -5.45 27.04
C TRP A 159 34.76 -6.84 27.55
N THR A 160 33.46 -7.03 27.74
CA THR A 160 32.77 -8.31 27.88
C THR A 160 31.41 -8.16 27.16
N PRO A 161 30.66 -9.24 26.88
CA PRO A 161 29.32 -9.12 26.30
C PRO A 161 28.36 -8.22 27.10
N ALA A 162 28.56 -8.10 28.42
CA ALA A 162 27.81 -7.17 29.28
C ALA A 162 27.96 -5.69 28.90
N ALA A 163 28.96 -5.34 28.07
CA ALA A 163 29.09 -4.00 27.48
C ALA A 163 28.01 -3.71 26.44
N LEU A 164 27.41 -4.74 25.82
CA LEU A 164 26.27 -4.60 24.91
C LEU A 164 24.96 -4.50 25.69
N TYR A 165 24.72 -5.40 26.64
CA TYR A 165 23.55 -5.38 27.50
C TYR A 165 23.86 -6.01 28.86
N PRO A 166 23.38 -5.45 30.00
CA PRO A 166 23.88 -5.83 31.32
C PRO A 166 23.85 -7.32 31.68
N SER A 167 22.86 -8.08 31.20
CA SER A 167 22.73 -9.51 31.47
C SER A 167 23.29 -10.43 30.37
N LEU A 168 23.87 -9.89 29.29
CA LEU A 168 24.38 -10.69 28.19
C LEU A 168 25.67 -11.41 28.60
N ALA A 169 25.66 -12.74 28.56
CA ALA A 169 26.80 -13.59 28.89
C ALA A 169 27.58 -14.02 27.64
N VAL A 170 28.71 -14.69 27.87
CA VAL A 170 29.55 -15.25 26.80
C VAL A 170 28.81 -16.37 26.08
N GLY A 171 28.72 -16.30 24.75
CA GLY A 171 28.04 -17.29 23.91
C GLY A 171 26.54 -17.06 23.74
N GLU A 172 25.97 -16.09 24.46
CA GLU A 172 24.60 -15.64 24.25
C GLU A 172 24.52 -14.59 23.14
N LYS A 173 23.35 -14.49 22.51
CA LYS A 173 23.06 -13.50 21.48
C LYS A 173 21.67 -12.91 21.67
N PHE A 174 21.39 -11.82 20.97
CA PHE A 174 20.03 -11.30 20.91
C PHE A 174 19.17 -12.17 19.99
N GLY A 175 17.86 -12.06 20.15
CA GLY A 175 16.89 -12.56 19.21
C GLY A 175 15.66 -11.67 19.20
N THR A 176 14.91 -11.73 18.11
CA THR A 176 13.60 -11.08 18.02
C THR A 176 12.53 -12.07 17.61
N THR A 177 11.36 -11.94 18.23
CA THR A 177 10.13 -12.54 17.72
C THR A 177 9.27 -11.45 17.09
N ARG A 178 8.60 -11.76 15.99
CA ARG A 178 7.68 -10.85 15.32
C ARG A 178 6.53 -11.64 14.72
N THR A 179 5.30 -11.24 15.05
CA THR A 179 4.10 -11.92 14.60
C THR A 179 3.06 -10.88 14.23
N TRP A 180 2.60 -10.94 12.99
CA TRP A 180 1.45 -10.14 12.54
C TRP A 180 0.16 -10.68 13.18
N PRO A 181 -0.77 -9.80 13.58
CA PRO A 181 -2.12 -10.23 13.92
C PRO A 181 -2.81 -10.81 12.69
N ALA A 182 -3.94 -11.47 12.89
CA ALA A 182 -4.78 -11.91 11.78
C ALA A 182 -5.24 -10.67 10.98
N ARG A 183 -5.02 -10.70 9.67
CA ARG A 183 -5.45 -9.62 8.76
C ARG A 183 -6.98 -9.51 8.80
N ALA A 184 -7.47 -8.30 9.04
CA ALA A 184 -8.90 -8.04 9.16
C ALA A 184 -9.66 -8.33 7.84
N PRO A 185 -10.95 -8.67 7.92
CA PRO A 185 -11.74 -8.97 6.73
C PRO A 185 -12.14 -7.70 5.98
N ILE A 186 -12.29 -7.83 4.66
CA ILE A 186 -13.08 -6.90 3.85
C ILE A 186 -14.50 -7.45 3.85
N LEU A 187 -15.48 -6.62 4.18
CA LEU A 187 -16.87 -7.02 4.41
C LEU A 187 -17.77 -6.49 3.30
N ALA A 188 -18.71 -7.33 2.85
CA ALA A 188 -19.84 -6.97 2.02
C ALA A 188 -20.86 -6.14 2.80
N GLN A 189 -21.88 -5.66 2.08
CA GLN A 189 -23.15 -5.28 2.67
C GLN A 189 -23.69 -6.43 3.55
N GLY A 190 -24.21 -6.09 4.72
CA GLY A 190 -24.67 -7.08 5.70
C GLY A 190 -23.55 -7.74 6.51
N GLY A 191 -22.29 -7.33 6.34
CA GLY A 191 -21.18 -7.71 7.22
C GLY A 191 -20.57 -9.09 6.96
N LYS A 192 -20.94 -9.74 5.85
CA LYS A 192 -20.32 -11.01 5.43
C LYS A 192 -18.93 -10.75 4.85
N PRO A 193 -17.91 -11.58 5.15
CA PRO A 193 -16.58 -11.38 4.59
C PRO A 193 -16.54 -11.66 3.09
N LEU A 194 -15.78 -10.86 2.33
CA LEU A 194 -15.47 -11.05 0.90
C LEU A 194 -14.20 -11.87 0.68
N THR A 195 -13.41 -12.06 1.75
CA THR A 195 -12.21 -12.89 1.78
C THR A 195 -12.25 -13.84 2.97
N ILE A 196 -11.75 -15.06 2.76
CA ILE A 196 -11.71 -16.13 3.76
C ILE A 196 -10.32 -16.75 3.84
N GLN A 197 -10.02 -17.44 4.94
CA GLN A 197 -8.88 -18.35 5.01
C GLN A 197 -9.30 -19.70 4.43
N GLY A 198 -8.87 -19.99 3.20
CA GLY A 198 -9.21 -21.22 2.51
C GLY A 198 -8.01 -22.13 2.27
N ASP A 199 -8.29 -23.41 2.04
CA ASP A 199 -7.28 -24.38 1.65
C ASP A 199 -6.92 -24.20 0.18
N VAL A 200 -5.63 -24.05 -0.07
CA VAL A 200 -5.05 -23.85 -1.40
C VAL A 200 -3.91 -24.82 -1.63
N VAL A 201 -3.63 -25.10 -2.89
CA VAL A 201 -2.46 -25.85 -3.33
C VAL A 201 -1.60 -24.92 -4.17
N GLU A 202 -0.41 -24.65 -3.68
CA GLU A 202 0.63 -23.97 -4.44
C GLU A 202 1.27 -24.97 -5.40
N VAL A 203 1.06 -24.73 -6.69
CA VAL A 203 1.65 -25.47 -7.79
C VAL A 203 2.94 -24.76 -8.15
N GLY A 204 4.05 -25.45 -8.01
CA GLY A 204 5.37 -24.96 -8.35
C GLY A 204 6.19 -25.98 -9.12
N ILE A 205 7.40 -25.58 -9.44
CA ILE A 205 8.38 -26.38 -10.19
C ILE A 205 9.64 -26.53 -9.36
N GLU A 206 10.27 -27.70 -9.45
CA GLU A 206 11.58 -28.00 -8.88
C GLU A 206 12.53 -28.41 -10.03
N PRO A 207 13.51 -27.56 -10.40
CA PRO A 207 14.28 -27.73 -11.63
C PRO A 207 14.95 -29.09 -11.80
N SER A 208 15.50 -29.66 -10.72
CA SER A 208 16.19 -30.96 -10.70
C SER A 208 15.27 -32.14 -11.01
N ARG A 209 13.96 -31.97 -10.88
CA ARG A 209 12.95 -33.01 -11.10
C ARG A 209 12.32 -32.94 -12.49
N ILE A 210 12.63 -31.90 -13.26
CA ILE A 210 12.10 -31.70 -14.62
C ILE A 210 12.78 -32.71 -15.56
N ALA A 211 12.00 -33.66 -16.08
CA ALA A 211 12.46 -34.58 -17.11
C ALA A 211 12.25 -34.01 -18.52
N ASP A 212 11.10 -33.37 -18.75
CA ASP A 212 10.74 -32.69 -19.99
C ASP A 212 10.21 -31.29 -19.67
N ARG A 213 10.97 -30.28 -20.08
CA ARG A 213 10.62 -28.88 -19.86
C ARG A 213 9.37 -28.47 -20.62
N GLN A 214 9.19 -28.92 -21.86
CA GLN A 214 8.04 -28.55 -22.67
C GLN A 214 6.77 -29.19 -22.12
N GLN A 215 6.86 -30.42 -21.60
CA GLN A 215 5.75 -31.08 -20.91
C GLN A 215 5.29 -30.27 -19.69
N VAL A 216 6.21 -29.78 -18.86
CA VAL A 216 5.90 -28.92 -17.70
C VAL A 216 5.19 -27.64 -18.12
N LEU A 217 5.75 -26.91 -19.10
CA LEU A 217 5.17 -25.66 -19.59
C LEU A 217 3.76 -25.87 -20.17
N ASN A 218 3.59 -26.91 -20.99
CA ASN A 218 2.30 -27.23 -21.60
C ASN A 218 1.26 -27.64 -20.55
N ALA A 219 1.63 -28.43 -19.55
CA ALA A 219 0.72 -28.86 -18.49
C ALA A 219 0.24 -27.67 -17.65
N LEU A 220 1.15 -26.78 -17.23
CA LEU A 220 0.80 -25.59 -16.47
C LEU A 220 -0.09 -24.64 -17.29
N ALA A 221 0.23 -24.40 -18.55
CA ALA A 221 -0.58 -23.55 -19.41
C ALA A 221 -1.98 -24.12 -19.64
N THR A 222 -2.08 -25.41 -19.97
CA THR A 222 -3.35 -26.05 -20.31
C THR A 222 -4.29 -26.15 -19.10
N TYR A 223 -3.76 -26.56 -17.95
CA TYR A 223 -4.61 -26.91 -16.80
C TYR A 223 -4.70 -25.81 -15.75
N THR A 224 -3.83 -24.81 -15.78
CA THR A 224 -3.87 -23.71 -14.81
C THR A 224 -3.92 -22.33 -15.44
N GLY A 225 -3.84 -22.22 -16.78
CA GLY A 225 -3.77 -20.94 -17.48
C GLY A 225 -2.46 -20.17 -17.23
N ALA A 226 -1.42 -20.82 -16.71
CA ALA A 226 -0.15 -20.15 -16.45
C ALA A 226 0.57 -19.84 -17.78
N ASP A 227 1.00 -18.60 -17.96
CA ASP A 227 1.75 -18.20 -19.16
C ASP A 227 3.08 -18.98 -19.27
N PRO A 228 3.28 -19.79 -20.34
CA PRO A 228 4.52 -20.52 -20.58
C PRO A 228 5.77 -19.63 -20.55
N MET A 229 5.69 -18.41 -21.08
CA MET A 229 6.84 -17.50 -21.12
C MET A 229 7.26 -17.05 -19.73
N ARG A 230 6.28 -16.66 -18.89
CA ARG A 230 6.54 -16.35 -17.48
C ARG A 230 7.17 -17.53 -16.76
N VAL A 231 6.63 -18.74 -16.94
CA VAL A 231 7.15 -19.94 -16.26
C VAL A 231 8.56 -20.28 -16.72
N ALA A 232 8.84 -20.18 -18.02
CA ALA A 232 10.19 -20.35 -18.56
C ALA A 232 11.17 -19.33 -17.97
N GLY A 233 10.76 -18.05 -17.91
CA GLY A 233 11.56 -16.99 -17.30
C GLY A 233 11.87 -17.24 -15.82
N LEU A 234 10.95 -17.85 -15.07
CA LEU A 234 11.21 -18.25 -13.68
C LEU A 234 12.28 -19.34 -13.55
N LEU A 235 12.33 -20.29 -14.49
CA LEU A 235 13.35 -21.36 -14.50
C LEU A 235 14.74 -20.82 -14.90
N ASP A 236 14.79 -19.86 -15.81
CA ASP A 236 16.03 -19.32 -16.36
C ASP A 236 16.58 -18.14 -15.54
N ALA A 237 15.88 -17.76 -14.47
CA ALA A 237 16.28 -16.64 -13.62
C ALA A 237 17.67 -16.89 -12.99
N PRO A 238 18.59 -15.91 -13.00
CA PRO A 238 19.91 -16.07 -12.40
C PRO A 238 19.83 -16.44 -10.92
N GLY A 239 20.57 -17.47 -10.51
CA GLY A 239 20.68 -17.89 -9.11
C GLY A 239 19.65 -18.94 -8.66
N VAL A 240 18.76 -19.39 -9.55
CA VAL A 240 17.86 -20.53 -9.30
C VAL A 240 18.65 -21.77 -8.95
N LYS A 241 18.33 -22.41 -7.82
CA LYS A 241 18.99 -23.64 -7.38
C LYS A 241 18.28 -24.88 -7.92
N PRO A 242 19.00 -25.98 -8.22
CA PRO A 242 18.39 -27.20 -8.77
C PRO A 242 17.22 -27.75 -7.93
N ASN A 243 17.32 -27.73 -6.60
CA ASN A 243 16.30 -28.25 -5.68
C ASN A 243 15.39 -27.15 -5.09
N GLU A 244 15.40 -25.96 -5.68
CA GLU A 244 14.54 -24.87 -5.24
C GLU A 244 13.09 -25.10 -5.70
N PHE A 245 12.15 -24.88 -4.80
CA PHE A 245 10.74 -24.82 -5.16
C PHE A 245 10.40 -23.42 -5.65
N ILE A 246 10.04 -23.32 -6.92
CA ILE A 246 9.62 -22.07 -7.55
C ILE A 246 8.10 -22.09 -7.66
N SER A 247 7.44 -21.21 -6.91
CA SER A 247 5.98 -21.07 -6.95
C SER A 247 5.53 -20.48 -8.30
N VAL A 248 4.63 -21.17 -9.00
CA VAL A 248 4.10 -20.73 -10.30
C VAL A 248 2.71 -20.13 -10.13
N ILE A 249 1.80 -20.89 -9.51
CA ILE A 249 0.40 -20.49 -9.32
C ILE A 249 -0.15 -21.12 -8.04
N THR A 250 -1.14 -20.47 -7.44
CA THR A 250 -1.88 -21.02 -6.30
C THR A 250 -3.32 -21.28 -6.73
N LEU A 251 -3.77 -22.53 -6.60
CA LEU A 251 -5.13 -22.96 -6.91
C LEU A 251 -5.90 -23.20 -5.61
N ARG A 252 -7.22 -22.98 -5.61
CA ARG A 252 -8.06 -23.49 -4.51
C ARG A 252 -7.95 -25.01 -4.48
N LEU A 253 -8.16 -25.61 -3.31
CA LEU A 253 -8.09 -27.07 -3.20
C LEU A 253 -9.03 -27.77 -4.17
N ALA A 254 -10.28 -27.31 -4.30
CA ALA A 254 -11.24 -27.89 -5.24
C ALA A 254 -10.76 -27.78 -6.70
N ASP A 255 -10.28 -26.61 -7.11
CA ASP A 255 -9.76 -26.36 -8.47
C ASP A 255 -8.54 -27.25 -8.75
N TYR A 256 -7.63 -27.38 -7.80
CA TYR A 256 -6.49 -28.29 -7.91
C TYR A 256 -6.96 -29.75 -8.04
N LEU A 257 -7.90 -30.20 -7.22
CA LEU A 257 -8.38 -31.58 -7.27
C LEU A 257 -9.00 -31.93 -8.63
N ALA A 258 -9.65 -30.97 -9.30
CA ALA A 258 -10.19 -31.16 -10.64
C ALA A 258 -9.10 -31.39 -11.70
N VAL A 259 -7.95 -30.74 -11.57
CA VAL A 259 -6.84 -30.85 -12.54
C VAL A 259 -5.69 -31.76 -12.10
N LYS A 260 -5.70 -32.21 -10.84
CA LYS A 260 -4.67 -33.04 -10.22
C LYS A 260 -4.33 -34.29 -11.05
N PRO A 261 -5.29 -35.04 -11.64
CA PRO A 261 -4.96 -36.22 -12.44
C PRO A 261 -4.01 -35.92 -13.62
N ASN A 262 -4.06 -34.70 -14.15
CA ASN A 262 -3.23 -34.29 -15.28
C ASN A 262 -1.92 -33.59 -14.87
N LEU A 263 -1.93 -32.87 -13.74
CA LEU A 263 -0.72 -32.19 -13.24
C LEU A 263 0.19 -33.11 -12.44
N PHE A 264 -0.37 -33.94 -11.56
CA PHE A 264 0.41 -34.74 -10.60
C PHE A 264 1.43 -35.69 -11.24
N PRO A 265 1.15 -36.33 -12.40
CA PRO A 265 2.11 -37.22 -13.05
C PRO A 265 3.29 -36.51 -13.73
N VAL A 266 3.25 -35.18 -13.92
CA VAL A 266 4.26 -34.45 -14.70
C VAL A 266 5.55 -34.27 -13.87
N PRO A 267 6.69 -34.89 -14.26
CA PRO A 267 7.94 -34.77 -13.52
C PRO A 267 8.43 -33.32 -13.49
N GLY A 268 8.73 -32.82 -12.29
CA GLY A 268 9.15 -31.43 -12.07
C GLY A 268 8.09 -30.59 -11.37
N LEU A 269 6.81 -30.97 -11.45
CA LEU A 269 5.75 -30.29 -10.69
C LEU A 269 5.76 -30.71 -9.22
N VAL A 270 5.63 -29.72 -8.34
CA VAL A 270 5.59 -29.88 -6.88
C VAL A 270 4.37 -29.16 -6.34
N PHE A 271 3.71 -29.77 -5.35
CA PHE A 271 2.44 -29.28 -4.82
C PHE A 271 2.58 -29.10 -3.31
N ARG A 272 2.27 -27.90 -2.81
CA ARG A 272 2.29 -27.58 -1.38
C ARG A 272 0.92 -27.12 -0.94
N GLN A 273 0.25 -27.90 -0.09
CA GLN A 273 -1.01 -27.49 0.51
C GLN A 273 -0.74 -26.51 1.65
N LYS A 274 -1.46 -25.40 1.67
CA LYS A 274 -1.40 -24.39 2.74
C LYS A 274 -2.76 -23.71 2.90
N LYS A 275 -2.92 -22.95 3.98
CA LYS A 275 -4.00 -21.97 4.09
C LYS A 275 -3.56 -20.64 3.50
N ALA A 276 -4.45 -19.99 2.77
CA ALA A 276 -4.23 -18.66 2.23
C ALA A 276 -5.51 -17.83 2.29
N ARG A 277 -5.32 -16.51 2.31
CA ARG A 277 -6.41 -15.55 2.14
C ARG A 277 -6.86 -15.58 0.68
N ILE A 278 -8.09 -16.00 0.44
CA ILE A 278 -8.72 -16.11 -0.88
C ILE A 278 -10.08 -15.42 -0.88
N LEU A 279 -10.59 -15.07 -2.06
CA LEU A 279 -11.93 -14.53 -2.22
C LEU A 279 -13.00 -15.57 -1.82
N VAL A 280 -14.22 -15.13 -1.54
CA VAL A 280 -15.33 -16.05 -1.20
C VAL A 280 -15.64 -17.08 -2.29
N SER A 281 -15.52 -16.69 -3.56
CA SER A 281 -15.56 -17.61 -4.71
C SER A 281 -14.49 -17.20 -5.74
N THR A 282 -14.20 -18.09 -6.68
CA THR A 282 -13.23 -17.83 -7.75
C THR A 282 -13.66 -16.61 -8.57
N GLY A 283 -12.76 -15.65 -8.78
CA GLY A 283 -13.01 -14.41 -9.55
C GLY A 283 -13.84 -13.32 -8.85
N PHE A 284 -14.47 -13.62 -7.71
CA PHE A 284 -15.44 -12.72 -7.05
C PHE A 284 -14.86 -11.32 -6.80
N ALA A 285 -15.44 -10.30 -7.44
CA ALA A 285 -15.07 -8.89 -7.33
C ALA A 285 -13.54 -8.66 -7.33
N GLN A 286 -12.78 -9.51 -8.04
CA GLN A 286 -11.34 -9.66 -7.78
C GLN A 286 -10.56 -8.39 -8.01
N GLN A 287 -10.92 -7.58 -9.01
CA GLN A 287 -10.27 -6.29 -9.28
C GLN A 287 -10.58 -5.22 -8.20
N VAL A 288 -11.76 -5.27 -7.58
CA VAL A 288 -12.16 -4.36 -6.51
C VAL A 288 -11.58 -4.80 -5.18
N VAL A 289 -11.82 -6.05 -4.76
CA VAL A 289 -11.34 -6.56 -3.47
C VAL A 289 -9.82 -6.64 -3.47
N GLY A 290 -9.22 -7.12 -4.56
CA GLY A 290 -7.79 -7.33 -4.67
C GLY A 290 -7.31 -8.67 -4.12
N ARG A 291 -5.99 -8.81 -4.02
CA ARG A 291 -5.34 -9.98 -3.42
C ARG A 291 -4.15 -9.55 -2.57
N VAL A 292 -3.65 -10.48 -1.77
CA VAL A 292 -2.41 -10.33 -1.02
C VAL A 292 -1.28 -11.15 -1.66
N GLY A 293 -0.04 -10.74 -1.41
CA GLY A 293 1.17 -11.41 -1.90
C GLY A 293 2.41 -10.92 -1.15
N PRO A 294 3.58 -11.54 -1.38
CA PRO A 294 4.84 -11.06 -0.82
C PRO A 294 5.12 -9.62 -1.21
N ILE A 295 5.54 -8.81 -0.25
CA ILE A 295 5.89 -7.42 -0.47
C ILE A 295 7.07 -7.29 -1.46
N SER A 296 6.88 -6.47 -2.50
CA SER A 296 7.95 -6.11 -3.44
C SER A 296 8.91 -5.08 -2.83
N ALA A 297 10.08 -4.87 -3.46
CA ALA A 297 11.01 -3.82 -3.03
C ALA A 297 10.39 -2.41 -3.12
N GLU A 298 9.59 -2.16 -4.17
CA GLU A 298 8.88 -0.89 -4.38
C GLU A 298 7.78 -0.68 -3.34
N GLU A 299 7.00 -1.73 -3.05
CA GLU A 299 5.98 -1.69 -1.99
C GLU A 299 6.62 -1.49 -0.63
N LEU A 300 7.76 -2.13 -0.34
CA LEU A 300 8.51 -1.96 0.90
C LEU A 300 9.01 -0.52 1.05
N GLN A 301 9.45 0.11 -0.03
CA GLN A 301 9.84 1.52 -0.01
C GLN A 301 8.63 2.44 0.30
N LYS A 302 7.47 2.17 -0.31
CA LYS A 302 6.24 2.95 -0.11
C LYS A 302 5.63 2.75 1.28
N LEU A 303 5.57 1.50 1.74
CA LEU A 303 4.95 1.11 3.00
C LEU A 303 5.89 1.32 4.20
N GLY A 304 7.21 1.21 4.03
CA GLY A 304 8.17 1.41 5.11
C GLY A 304 7.88 0.58 6.38
N PRO A 305 8.34 1.02 7.57
CA PRO A 305 8.03 0.34 8.81
C PRO A 305 6.50 0.25 9.08
N PRO A 306 6.01 -0.85 9.68
CA PRO A 306 6.79 -1.96 10.25
C PRO A 306 7.12 -3.08 9.26
N TYR A 307 6.86 -2.92 7.96
CA TYR A 307 7.01 -3.97 6.95
C TYR A 307 8.48 -4.35 6.70
N ARG A 308 8.70 -5.60 6.29
CA ARG A 308 10.00 -6.21 5.99
C ARG A 308 9.88 -7.14 4.78
N VAL A 309 11.00 -7.41 4.11
CA VAL A 309 11.07 -8.43 3.05
C VAL A 309 10.49 -9.75 3.56
N GLY A 310 9.61 -10.35 2.76
CA GLY A 310 8.90 -11.59 3.08
C GLY A 310 7.56 -11.41 3.79
N ASP A 311 7.21 -10.20 4.22
CA ASP A 311 5.84 -9.91 4.69
C ASP A 311 4.84 -10.05 3.55
N ILE A 312 3.61 -10.44 3.88
CA ILE A 312 2.48 -10.52 2.95
C ILE A 312 1.65 -9.24 3.05
N VAL A 313 1.48 -8.54 1.94
CA VAL A 313 0.73 -7.28 1.83
C VAL A 313 -0.28 -7.32 0.68
N GLY A 314 -1.26 -6.45 0.71
CA GLY A 314 -2.20 -6.21 -0.39
C GLY A 314 -1.47 -5.68 -1.62
N GLN A 315 -1.73 -6.33 -2.75
CA GLN A 315 -1.03 -6.08 -4.02
C GLN A 315 -1.76 -5.07 -4.91
N TYR A 316 -3.09 -5.09 -4.88
CA TYR A 316 -3.95 -4.14 -5.56
C TYR A 316 -5.35 -4.14 -4.93
N GLY A 317 -6.27 -3.34 -5.47
CA GLY A 317 -7.65 -3.26 -4.97
C GLY A 317 -7.73 -2.74 -3.54
N LEU A 318 -8.80 -3.08 -2.84
CA LEU A 318 -9.04 -2.70 -1.46
C LEU A 318 -8.01 -3.31 -0.50
N GLU A 319 -7.47 -4.49 -0.81
CA GLU A 319 -6.36 -5.08 -0.03
C GLU A 319 -5.15 -4.14 0.03
N ALA A 320 -4.74 -3.55 -1.10
CA ALA A 320 -3.62 -2.60 -1.13
C ALA A 320 -4.00 -1.22 -0.60
N ALA A 321 -5.16 -0.69 -1.01
CA ALA A 321 -5.63 0.63 -0.62
C ALA A 321 -5.76 0.78 0.91
N PHE A 322 -6.14 -0.30 1.60
CA PHE A 322 -6.32 -0.35 3.04
C PHE A 322 -5.27 -1.21 3.75
N GLU A 323 -4.08 -1.38 3.17
CA GLU A 323 -3.05 -2.31 3.67
C GLU A 323 -2.80 -2.18 5.18
N ARG A 324 -2.45 -0.97 5.64
CA ARG A 324 -2.17 -0.73 7.08
C ARG A 324 -3.39 -0.93 7.97
N GLN A 325 -4.58 -0.58 7.49
CA GLN A 325 -5.81 -0.76 8.25
C GLN A 325 -6.12 -2.24 8.42
N LEU A 326 -6.02 -3.02 7.34
CA LEU A 326 -6.32 -4.45 7.33
C LEU A 326 -5.26 -5.27 8.07
N ALA A 327 -3.98 -4.91 7.94
CA ALA A 327 -2.87 -5.64 8.55
C ALA A 327 -2.70 -5.37 10.05
N GLY A 328 -3.03 -4.16 10.52
CA GLY A 328 -2.71 -3.74 11.89
C GLY A 328 -1.20 -3.52 12.07
N THR A 329 -0.67 -3.86 13.24
CA THR A 329 0.78 -3.80 13.53
C THR A 329 1.23 -5.07 14.25
N PRO A 330 2.46 -5.56 13.98
CA PRO A 330 2.93 -6.81 14.55
C PRO A 330 3.26 -6.67 16.03
N SER A 331 3.03 -7.75 16.79
CA SER A 331 3.56 -7.92 18.14
C SER A 331 4.91 -8.61 18.10
N GLY A 332 5.71 -8.48 19.16
CA GLY A 332 7.00 -9.13 19.21
C GLY A 332 7.72 -8.98 20.52
N SER A 333 8.92 -9.52 20.59
CA SER A 333 9.76 -9.42 21.78
C SER A 333 11.23 -9.42 21.41
N ILE A 334 12.03 -8.77 22.24
CA ILE A 334 13.48 -8.92 22.24
C ILE A 334 13.84 -9.93 23.31
N VAL A 335 14.66 -10.91 22.95
CA VAL A 335 15.12 -11.96 23.84
C VAL A 335 16.64 -12.05 23.85
N ILE A 336 17.19 -12.62 24.92
CA ILE A 336 18.51 -13.22 24.91
C ILE A 336 18.32 -14.71 24.61
N ALA A 337 19.07 -15.21 23.63
CA ALA A 337 19.11 -16.61 23.27
C ALA A 337 20.47 -17.22 23.63
N ASN A 338 20.44 -18.45 24.14
CA ASN A 338 21.64 -19.21 24.47
C ASN A 338 22.35 -19.68 23.18
N ALA A 339 23.53 -20.28 23.33
CA ALA A 339 24.31 -20.83 22.22
C ALA A 339 23.51 -21.80 21.32
N ASP A 340 22.55 -22.53 21.88
CA ASP A 340 21.63 -23.43 21.16
C ASP A 340 20.47 -22.72 20.42
N GLY A 341 20.43 -21.38 20.46
CA GLY A 341 19.40 -20.55 19.82
C GLY A 341 18.06 -20.51 20.56
N LYS A 342 17.93 -21.15 21.73
CA LYS A 342 16.72 -21.10 22.56
C LYS A 342 16.67 -19.80 23.36
N ALA A 343 15.49 -19.17 23.39
CA ALA A 343 15.25 -17.96 24.18
C ALA A 343 15.35 -18.28 25.68
N ALA A 344 16.28 -17.63 26.38
CA ALA A 344 16.50 -17.79 27.81
C ALA A 344 15.91 -16.65 28.65
N GLN A 345 15.83 -15.44 28.08
CA GLN A 345 15.28 -14.28 28.77
C GLN A 345 14.54 -13.36 27.79
N THR A 346 13.36 -12.84 28.16
CA THR A 346 12.71 -11.74 27.42
C THR A 346 13.12 -10.40 28.02
N LEU A 347 13.65 -9.50 27.19
CA LEU A 347 14.12 -8.18 27.60
C LEU A 347 13.07 -7.09 27.40
N GLN A 348 12.30 -7.17 26.32
CA GLN A 348 11.26 -6.20 25.96
C GLN A 348 10.13 -6.92 25.22
N ARG A 349 8.88 -6.54 25.51
CA ARG A 349 7.72 -6.93 24.72
C ARG A 349 7.16 -5.73 23.97
N PHE A 350 6.71 -5.97 22.75
CA PHE A 350 6.03 -5.00 21.90
C PHE A 350 4.63 -5.53 21.63
N THR A 351 3.63 -4.72 21.97
CA THR A 351 2.23 -5.05 21.71
C THR A 351 1.83 -4.36 20.41
N GLY A 352 1.50 -5.17 19.41
CA GLY A 352 0.90 -4.70 18.17
C GLY A 352 -0.58 -4.38 18.34
N THR A 353 -1.21 -3.99 17.25
CA THR A 353 -2.62 -3.65 17.17
C THR A 353 -3.30 -4.50 16.12
N ASP A 354 -4.48 -5.03 16.40
CA ASP A 354 -5.25 -5.78 15.42
C ASP A 354 -5.63 -4.91 14.22
N GLY A 355 -5.80 -5.55 13.07
CA GLY A 355 -6.37 -4.92 11.89
C GLY A 355 -7.85 -4.55 12.12
N LYS A 356 -8.32 -3.54 11.38
CA LYS A 356 -9.71 -3.10 11.40
C LYS A 356 -10.40 -3.49 10.08
N PRO A 357 -11.63 -4.04 10.12
CA PRO A 357 -12.35 -4.38 8.90
C PRO A 357 -12.59 -3.18 7.99
N VAL A 358 -12.66 -3.43 6.68
CA VAL A 358 -13.15 -2.46 5.69
C VAL A 358 -14.56 -2.90 5.29
N LYS A 359 -15.55 -2.01 5.37
CA LYS A 359 -16.94 -2.32 5.04
C LYS A 359 -17.31 -1.71 3.69
N THR A 360 -17.65 -2.56 2.74
CA THR A 360 -18.06 -2.17 1.38
C THR A 360 -19.58 -2.14 1.25
N THR A 361 -20.04 -1.53 0.17
CA THR A 361 -21.45 -1.51 -0.25
C THR A 361 -21.83 -2.69 -1.14
N LEU A 362 -20.85 -3.51 -1.56
CA LEU A 362 -21.04 -4.66 -2.44
C LEU A 362 -22.00 -5.69 -1.82
N ASP A 363 -22.92 -6.21 -2.63
CA ASP A 363 -23.77 -7.32 -2.26
C ASP A 363 -23.27 -8.60 -2.94
N ILE A 364 -23.09 -9.68 -2.16
CA ILE A 364 -22.53 -10.93 -2.67
C ILE A 364 -23.40 -11.55 -3.77
N ALA A 365 -24.73 -11.55 -3.59
CA ALA A 365 -25.63 -12.18 -4.54
C ALA A 365 -25.76 -11.34 -5.81
N ILE A 366 -25.84 -10.01 -5.69
CA ILE A 366 -25.89 -9.11 -6.85
C ILE A 366 -24.56 -9.16 -7.63
N GLN A 367 -23.43 -9.19 -6.94
CA GLN A 367 -22.10 -9.34 -7.58
C GLN A 367 -22.01 -10.67 -8.34
N GLN A 368 -22.43 -11.78 -7.74
CA GLN A 368 -22.43 -13.08 -8.40
C GLN A 368 -23.36 -13.12 -9.62
N ALA A 369 -24.54 -12.49 -9.55
CA ALA A 369 -25.45 -12.37 -10.68
C ALA A 369 -24.82 -11.56 -11.84
N ALA A 370 -24.12 -10.46 -11.51
CA ALA A 370 -23.43 -9.63 -12.50
C ALA A 370 -22.24 -10.36 -13.15
N GLU A 371 -21.50 -11.16 -12.38
CA GLU A 371 -20.42 -12.02 -12.90
C GLU A 371 -20.98 -13.13 -13.79
N ALA A 372 -22.05 -13.80 -13.35
CA ALA A 372 -22.70 -14.86 -14.11
C ALA A 372 -23.27 -14.36 -15.44
N ALA A 373 -23.68 -13.10 -15.52
CA ALA A 373 -24.16 -12.48 -16.76
C ALA A 373 -23.08 -12.37 -17.85
N LEU A 374 -21.80 -12.42 -17.47
CA LEU A 374 -20.67 -12.40 -18.41
C LEU A 374 -20.17 -13.81 -18.78
N ASN A 375 -20.81 -14.88 -18.27
CA ASN A 375 -20.44 -16.24 -18.65
C ASN A 375 -20.63 -16.45 -20.16
N GLY A 376 -19.57 -16.88 -20.85
CA GLY A 376 -19.56 -17.07 -22.30
C GLY A 376 -19.31 -15.79 -23.12
N VAL A 377 -19.20 -14.62 -22.47
CA VAL A 377 -18.78 -13.38 -23.13
C VAL A 377 -17.27 -13.42 -23.31
N THR A 378 -16.81 -13.49 -24.56
CA THR A 378 -15.39 -13.61 -24.92
C THR A 378 -14.69 -12.27 -25.13
N LEU A 379 -15.47 -11.22 -25.43
CA LEU A 379 -14.97 -9.86 -25.56
C LEU A 379 -14.82 -9.20 -24.20
N PRO A 380 -13.88 -8.25 -24.04
CA PRO A 380 -13.75 -7.55 -22.78
C PRO A 380 -15.01 -6.76 -22.45
N ALA A 381 -15.43 -6.81 -21.19
CA ALA A 381 -16.74 -6.29 -20.77
C ALA A 381 -16.70 -5.71 -19.36
N ALA A 382 -17.71 -4.91 -19.03
CA ALA A 382 -17.94 -4.42 -17.68
C ALA A 382 -19.43 -4.44 -17.34
N VAL A 383 -19.74 -4.77 -16.07
CA VAL A 383 -21.07 -4.63 -15.49
C VAL A 383 -20.95 -3.88 -14.17
N VAL A 384 -21.67 -2.77 -14.05
CA VAL A 384 -21.79 -2.02 -12.79
C VAL A 384 -23.24 -2.01 -12.36
N VAL A 385 -23.49 -2.27 -11.08
CA VAL A 385 -24.83 -2.23 -10.48
C VAL A 385 -24.81 -1.31 -9.26
N MET A 386 -25.84 -0.50 -9.13
CA MET A 386 -25.96 0.58 -8.15
C MET A 386 -27.35 0.60 -7.52
N ASP A 387 -27.41 0.93 -6.23
CA ASP A 387 -28.64 1.29 -5.55
C ASP A 387 -29.12 2.68 -5.97
N VAL A 388 -30.36 2.77 -6.47
CA VAL A 388 -30.89 4.01 -7.04
C VAL A 388 -31.04 5.15 -6.03
N ALA A 389 -31.25 4.82 -4.75
CA ALA A 389 -31.55 5.80 -3.71
C ALA A 389 -30.29 6.37 -3.04
N THR A 390 -29.18 5.63 -3.07
CA THR A 390 -27.98 6.00 -2.31
C THR A 390 -26.73 6.20 -3.17
N GLY A 391 -26.71 5.68 -4.40
CA GLY A 391 -25.49 5.62 -5.20
C GLY A 391 -24.54 4.49 -4.78
N ASP A 392 -24.95 3.61 -3.87
CA ASP A 392 -24.14 2.49 -3.39
C ASP A 392 -23.86 1.49 -4.51
N LEU A 393 -22.59 1.21 -4.75
CA LEU A 393 -22.17 0.17 -5.68
C LEU A 393 -22.47 -1.21 -5.10
N ARG A 394 -23.46 -1.91 -5.68
CA ARG A 394 -23.85 -3.27 -5.30
C ARG A 394 -23.03 -4.32 -6.02
N ALA A 395 -22.61 -4.05 -7.26
CA ALA A 395 -21.69 -4.89 -8.00
C ALA A 395 -20.79 -4.08 -8.94
N VAL A 396 -19.55 -4.54 -9.10
CA VAL A 396 -18.55 -3.97 -9.99
C VAL A 396 -17.76 -5.12 -10.62
N VAL A 397 -17.92 -5.31 -11.92
CA VAL A 397 -17.33 -6.41 -12.67
C VAL A 397 -16.59 -5.83 -13.87
N SER A 398 -15.31 -6.17 -14.02
CA SER A 398 -14.65 -6.12 -15.33
C SER A 398 -14.17 -7.50 -15.73
N SER A 399 -14.29 -7.79 -17.02
CA SER A 399 -13.85 -9.03 -17.65
C SER A 399 -12.91 -8.72 -18.83
N PRO A 400 -11.84 -9.50 -19.05
CA PRO A 400 -11.35 -10.56 -18.15
C PRO A 400 -10.75 -9.96 -16.87
N VAL A 401 -10.74 -10.75 -15.80
CA VAL A 401 -10.38 -10.32 -14.43
C VAL A 401 -8.92 -9.85 -14.31
N ASP A 402 -8.02 -10.44 -15.11
CA ASP A 402 -6.60 -10.10 -15.20
C ASP A 402 -6.29 -8.97 -16.19
N GLY A 403 -7.31 -8.45 -16.89
CA GLY A 403 -7.19 -7.31 -17.78
C GLY A 403 -7.27 -5.95 -17.06
N PRO A 404 -7.33 -4.85 -17.84
CA PRO A 404 -7.58 -3.51 -17.31
C PRO A 404 -8.86 -3.44 -16.47
N GLU A 405 -8.86 -2.54 -15.48
CA GLU A 405 -10.07 -2.17 -14.74
C GLU A 405 -10.93 -1.26 -15.64
N ARG A 406 -12.11 -1.75 -16.01
CA ARG A 406 -13.00 -1.10 -16.98
C ARG A 406 -14.18 -0.43 -16.30
N ALA A 407 -14.69 -1.05 -15.25
CA ALA A 407 -15.94 -0.69 -14.62
C ALA A 407 -15.87 0.69 -13.93
N LEU A 408 -14.76 0.99 -13.23
CA LEU A 408 -14.56 2.25 -12.50
C LEU A 408 -13.69 3.25 -13.26
N SER A 409 -12.62 2.80 -13.89
CA SER A 409 -11.54 3.62 -14.46
C SER A 409 -11.56 3.72 -15.99
N GLY A 410 -12.34 2.88 -16.66
CA GLY A 410 -12.45 2.92 -18.12
C GLY A 410 -13.12 4.20 -18.61
N HIS A 411 -12.68 4.70 -19.77
CA HIS A 411 -13.24 5.87 -20.44
C HIS A 411 -13.62 5.53 -21.87
N TYR A 412 -14.90 5.68 -22.20
CA TYR A 412 -15.41 5.35 -23.52
C TYR A 412 -16.42 6.38 -23.97
N PRO A 413 -16.62 6.56 -25.28
CA PRO A 413 -17.80 7.26 -25.78
C PRO A 413 -19.07 6.52 -25.31
N PRO A 414 -20.01 7.17 -24.62
CA PRO A 414 -21.25 6.52 -24.15
C PRO A 414 -22.22 6.17 -25.30
N GLY A 415 -22.03 6.76 -26.48
CA GLY A 415 -22.89 6.59 -27.64
C GLY A 415 -24.35 6.92 -27.33
N SER A 416 -25.28 6.23 -27.99
CA SER A 416 -26.71 6.51 -27.86
C SER A 416 -27.30 6.34 -26.44
N THR A 417 -26.57 5.80 -25.46
CA THR A 417 -27.02 5.87 -24.06
C THR A 417 -27.05 7.31 -23.54
N PHE A 418 -26.19 8.20 -24.06
CA PHE A 418 -26.18 9.61 -23.72
C PHE A 418 -27.45 10.37 -24.14
N LYS A 419 -28.25 9.80 -25.06
CA LYS A 419 -29.55 10.39 -25.43
C LYS A 419 -30.51 10.48 -24.24
N VAL A 420 -30.29 9.74 -23.17
CA VAL A 420 -30.97 9.96 -21.87
C VAL A 420 -30.77 11.41 -21.38
N ILE A 421 -29.53 11.88 -21.39
CA ILE A 421 -29.15 13.23 -20.96
C ILE A 421 -29.63 14.27 -21.97
N THR A 422 -29.51 13.98 -23.28
CA THR A 422 -30.04 14.87 -24.32
C THR A 422 -31.56 15.02 -24.21
N THR A 423 -32.29 13.93 -23.98
CA THR A 423 -33.74 13.98 -23.73
C THR A 423 -34.06 14.76 -22.47
N ALA A 424 -33.32 14.59 -21.38
CA ALA A 424 -33.50 15.40 -20.18
C ALA A 424 -33.36 16.91 -20.47
N ALA A 425 -32.35 17.29 -21.25
CA ALA A 425 -32.16 18.68 -21.67
C ALA A 425 -33.34 19.18 -22.51
N LEU A 426 -33.87 18.36 -23.42
CA LEU A 426 -35.02 18.70 -24.26
C LEU A 426 -36.31 18.89 -23.45
N LEU A 427 -36.63 17.93 -22.57
CA LEU A 427 -37.80 18.00 -21.69
C LEU A 427 -37.73 19.23 -20.77
N ALA A 428 -36.56 19.49 -20.17
CA ALA A 428 -36.35 20.66 -19.32
C ALA A 428 -36.46 22.00 -20.06
N ASN A 429 -36.35 21.99 -21.39
CA ASN A 429 -36.50 23.17 -22.26
C ASN A 429 -37.82 23.15 -23.06
N GLY A 430 -38.82 22.39 -22.60
CA GLY A 430 -40.19 22.46 -23.10
C GLY A 430 -40.51 21.61 -24.32
N VAL A 431 -39.60 20.75 -24.79
CA VAL A 431 -39.91 19.77 -25.83
C VAL A 431 -40.75 18.66 -25.23
N ALA A 432 -41.98 18.50 -25.69
CA ALA A 432 -42.87 17.45 -25.21
C ALA A 432 -42.52 16.09 -25.85
N ARG A 433 -42.88 14.99 -25.18
CA ARG A 433 -42.73 13.63 -25.72
C ARG A 433 -43.40 13.41 -27.07
N THR A 434 -44.47 14.15 -27.33
CA THR A 434 -45.27 14.10 -28.56
C THR A 434 -44.78 15.06 -29.63
N ASP A 435 -43.79 15.92 -29.34
CA ASP A 435 -43.21 16.79 -30.36
C ASP A 435 -42.46 15.95 -31.38
N THR A 436 -42.54 16.36 -32.64
CA THR A 436 -42.05 15.56 -33.76
C THR A 436 -40.79 16.14 -34.40
N GLN A 437 -39.92 15.25 -34.87
CA GLN A 437 -38.76 15.61 -35.68
C GLN A 437 -38.53 14.57 -36.78
N SER A 438 -38.00 15.04 -37.91
CA SER A 438 -37.61 14.18 -39.02
C SER A 438 -36.42 13.30 -38.63
N CYS A 439 -36.47 12.02 -39.01
CA CYS A 439 -35.40 11.04 -38.86
C CYS A 439 -34.92 10.56 -40.24
N PRO A 440 -34.21 11.43 -41.01
CA PRO A 440 -33.62 11.03 -42.28
C PRO A 440 -32.41 10.11 -42.05
N THR A 441 -31.97 9.41 -43.10
CA THR A 441 -30.77 8.55 -43.08
C THR A 441 -29.50 9.32 -42.70
N SER A 442 -29.41 10.58 -43.10
CA SER A 442 -28.28 11.47 -42.83
C SER A 442 -28.75 12.90 -42.56
N TYR A 443 -28.02 13.61 -41.69
CA TYR A 443 -28.21 15.03 -41.42
C TYR A 443 -26.85 15.74 -41.36
N VAL A 444 -26.76 16.95 -41.91
CA VAL A 444 -25.52 17.74 -41.92
C VAL A 444 -25.58 18.80 -40.83
N ALA A 445 -24.64 18.76 -39.88
CA ALA A 445 -24.47 19.77 -38.83
C ALA A 445 -23.04 20.29 -38.84
N GLY A 446 -22.86 21.62 -38.83
CA GLY A 446 -21.53 22.24 -38.86
C GLY A 446 -20.63 21.78 -40.02
N GLY A 447 -21.23 21.46 -41.18
CA GLY A 447 -20.50 20.97 -42.36
C GLY A 447 -20.13 19.47 -42.34
N ARG A 448 -20.49 18.72 -41.28
CA ARG A 448 -20.26 17.27 -41.19
C ARG A 448 -21.57 16.49 -41.32
N ALA A 449 -21.54 15.40 -42.08
CA ALA A 449 -22.66 14.46 -42.20
C ALA A 449 -22.70 13.47 -41.03
N PHE A 450 -23.90 13.21 -40.51
CA PHE A 450 -24.18 12.26 -39.44
C PHE A 450 -25.24 11.27 -39.89
N GLY A 451 -24.95 9.98 -39.77
CA GLY A 451 -25.87 8.90 -40.13
C GLY A 451 -26.59 8.29 -38.94
N ASN A 452 -27.75 7.68 -39.22
CA ASN A 452 -28.34 6.68 -38.33
C ASN A 452 -27.56 5.36 -38.41
N PHE A 453 -27.76 4.51 -37.40
CA PHE A 453 -27.24 3.15 -37.43
C PHE A 453 -27.81 2.42 -38.67
N GLU A 454 -26.97 1.67 -39.38
CA GLU A 454 -27.32 0.94 -40.63
C GLU A 454 -28.05 1.78 -41.70
N GLY A 455 -27.99 3.12 -41.65
CA GLY A 455 -28.68 3.98 -42.59
C GLY A 455 -30.21 4.00 -42.44
N GLU A 456 -30.73 3.74 -41.25
CA GLU A 456 -32.18 3.76 -40.97
C GLU A 456 -32.82 5.12 -41.29
N SER A 457 -34.07 5.10 -41.76
CA SER A 457 -34.93 6.28 -41.92
C SER A 457 -36.34 5.94 -41.46
N PHE A 458 -36.89 6.77 -40.59
CA PHE A 458 -38.19 6.52 -39.96
C PHE A 458 -39.21 7.63 -40.21
N GLY A 459 -38.91 8.54 -41.15
CA GLY A 459 -39.79 9.67 -41.44
C GLY A 459 -39.93 10.60 -40.24
N LEU A 460 -41.16 11.01 -39.93
CA LEU A 460 -41.45 11.88 -38.79
C LEU A 460 -41.69 11.05 -37.53
N LEU A 461 -40.90 11.27 -36.49
CA LEU A 461 -41.03 10.58 -35.20
C LEU A 461 -41.32 11.58 -34.08
N THR A 462 -42.19 11.20 -33.15
CA THR A 462 -42.30 11.84 -31.84
C THR A 462 -41.03 11.59 -31.01
N LEU A 463 -40.74 12.43 -30.01
CA LEU A 463 -39.53 12.29 -29.17
C LEU A 463 -39.41 10.92 -28.51
N ASP A 464 -40.53 10.37 -28.00
CA ASP A 464 -40.57 9.03 -27.42
C ASP A 464 -40.22 7.93 -28.45
N ARG A 465 -40.74 8.02 -29.68
CA ARG A 465 -40.43 7.06 -30.76
C ARG A 465 -39.01 7.22 -31.30
N ALA A 466 -38.51 8.45 -31.39
CA ALA A 466 -37.12 8.71 -31.75
C ALA A 466 -36.15 8.14 -30.71
N PHE A 467 -36.50 8.21 -29.41
CA PHE A 467 -35.72 7.61 -28.34
C PHE A 467 -35.81 6.08 -28.35
N GLU A 468 -37.01 5.52 -28.55
CA GLU A 468 -37.28 4.08 -28.68
C GLU A 468 -36.49 3.44 -29.84
N ARG A 469 -36.50 4.08 -31.01
CA ARG A 469 -35.76 3.67 -32.22
C ARG A 469 -34.31 4.15 -32.23
N SER A 470 -33.91 4.94 -31.23
CA SER A 470 -32.56 5.48 -31.10
C SER A 470 -32.08 6.28 -32.34
N CYS A 471 -32.96 7.04 -32.99
CA CYS A 471 -32.61 7.85 -34.17
C CYS A 471 -31.53 8.90 -33.84
N ASN A 472 -30.43 8.96 -34.59
CA ASN A 472 -29.37 9.96 -34.38
C ASN A 472 -29.75 11.31 -34.98
N THR A 473 -30.25 11.32 -36.21
CA THR A 473 -30.51 12.55 -36.96
C THR A 473 -31.62 13.40 -36.34
N ALA A 474 -32.66 12.78 -35.78
CA ALA A 474 -33.70 13.49 -35.02
C ALA A 474 -33.13 14.15 -33.74
N PHE A 475 -32.31 13.40 -32.98
CA PHE A 475 -31.67 13.91 -31.77
C PHE A 475 -30.69 15.05 -32.04
N ILE A 476 -29.93 14.98 -33.13
CA ILE A 476 -29.02 16.05 -33.54
C ILE A 476 -29.82 17.32 -33.85
N GLN A 477 -30.89 17.21 -34.64
CA GLN A 477 -31.72 18.36 -35.00
C GLN A 477 -32.32 19.04 -33.76
N TRP A 478 -32.93 18.28 -32.85
CA TRP A 478 -33.42 18.81 -31.58
C TRP A 478 -32.31 19.38 -30.70
N ALA A 479 -31.17 18.70 -30.61
CA ALA A 479 -30.08 19.18 -29.77
C ALA A 479 -29.50 20.51 -30.26
N LEU A 480 -29.60 20.84 -31.56
CA LEU A 480 -29.20 22.12 -32.12
C LEU A 480 -30.18 23.26 -31.80
N THR A 481 -31.45 22.97 -31.51
CA THR A 481 -32.44 23.99 -31.09
C THR A 481 -32.32 24.40 -29.63
N LEU A 482 -31.60 23.61 -28.81
CA LEU A 482 -31.39 23.93 -27.40
C LEU A 482 -30.63 25.27 -27.21
N PRO A 483 -30.83 25.98 -26.09
CA PRO A 483 -29.97 27.11 -25.74
C PRO A 483 -28.51 26.68 -25.56
N PRO A 484 -27.53 27.57 -25.82
CA PRO A 484 -26.13 27.31 -25.49
C PRO A 484 -25.96 26.89 -24.02
N GLY A 485 -25.21 25.83 -23.78
CA GLY A 485 -24.95 25.31 -22.43
C GLY A 485 -26.05 24.40 -21.85
N ALA A 486 -27.26 24.33 -22.42
CA ALA A 486 -28.32 23.48 -21.90
C ALA A 486 -27.93 21.99 -21.84
N LEU A 487 -27.26 21.49 -22.89
CA LEU A 487 -26.78 20.10 -22.92
C LEU A 487 -25.67 19.84 -21.89
N LYS A 488 -24.77 20.80 -21.69
CA LYS A 488 -23.73 20.72 -20.64
C LYS A 488 -24.35 20.73 -19.25
N GLY A 489 -25.31 21.62 -19.00
CA GLY A 489 -26.02 21.70 -17.72
C GLY A 489 -26.77 20.42 -17.39
N ALA A 490 -27.43 19.80 -18.38
CA ALA A 490 -28.03 18.48 -18.21
C ALA A 490 -26.97 17.41 -17.91
N ALA A 491 -25.85 17.37 -18.63
CA ALA A 491 -24.77 16.42 -18.36
C ALA A 491 -24.24 16.55 -16.92
N GLU A 492 -24.07 17.78 -16.43
CA GLU A 492 -23.66 18.08 -15.06
C GLU A 492 -24.72 17.65 -14.03
N GLN A 493 -26.02 17.84 -14.29
CA GLN A 493 -27.09 17.29 -13.45
C GLN A 493 -27.03 15.76 -13.33
N PHE A 494 -26.54 15.08 -14.36
CA PHE A 494 -26.31 13.64 -14.38
C PHE A 494 -24.88 13.23 -13.95
N GLY A 495 -24.12 14.13 -13.34
CA GLY A 495 -22.82 13.83 -12.73
C GLY A 495 -21.61 13.95 -13.65
N PHE A 496 -21.75 14.34 -14.92
CA PHE A 496 -20.59 14.62 -15.76
C PHE A 496 -19.86 15.86 -15.23
N ASN A 497 -18.53 15.86 -15.32
CA ASN A 497 -17.64 16.90 -14.78
C ASN A 497 -17.71 17.09 -13.25
N HIS A 498 -18.45 16.24 -12.52
CA HIS A 498 -18.43 16.25 -11.06
C HIS A 498 -17.25 15.45 -10.53
N ALA A 499 -16.51 16.04 -9.60
CA ALA A 499 -15.49 15.33 -8.85
C ALA A 499 -16.13 14.54 -7.69
N TYR A 500 -15.81 13.25 -7.63
CA TYR A 500 -16.03 12.39 -6.46
C TYR A 500 -14.87 11.40 -6.38
N SER A 501 -14.70 10.77 -5.23
CA SER A 501 -13.60 9.85 -4.99
C SER A 501 -14.12 8.53 -4.44
N LEU A 502 -13.54 7.44 -4.93
CA LEU A 502 -13.64 6.12 -4.35
C LEU A 502 -12.29 5.76 -3.71
N PRO A 503 -12.21 4.75 -2.85
CA PRO A 503 -10.91 4.24 -2.38
C PRO A 503 -10.07 3.59 -3.49
N LEU A 504 -10.64 3.45 -4.70
CA LEU A 504 -9.99 2.96 -5.90
C LEU A 504 -10.04 4.04 -6.98
N PRO A 505 -9.13 4.03 -7.98
CA PRO A 505 -9.20 4.96 -9.10
C PRO A 505 -10.58 4.92 -9.79
N VAL A 506 -11.09 6.09 -10.13
CA VAL A 506 -12.39 6.27 -10.79
C VAL A 506 -12.32 7.39 -11.80
N ALA A 507 -12.91 7.16 -12.96
CA ALA A 507 -12.86 8.03 -14.13
C ALA A 507 -14.00 9.06 -14.19
N GLY A 508 -15.20 8.68 -13.75
CA GLY A 508 -16.40 9.52 -13.86
C GLY A 508 -16.85 9.76 -15.31
N GLY A 509 -17.45 10.92 -15.57
CA GLY A 509 -17.88 11.38 -16.89
C GLY A 509 -17.28 12.73 -17.27
N GLN A 510 -16.93 12.90 -18.53
CA GLN A 510 -16.36 14.13 -19.09
C GLN A 510 -17.26 14.66 -20.20
N PHE A 511 -17.71 15.90 -20.04
CA PHE A 511 -18.50 16.62 -21.03
C PHE A 511 -17.82 17.97 -21.34
N PRO A 512 -16.92 18.02 -22.33
CA PRO A 512 -16.25 19.26 -22.69
C PRO A 512 -17.20 20.23 -23.43
N PRO A 513 -17.01 21.56 -23.30
CA PRO A 513 -17.77 22.53 -24.08
C PRO A 513 -17.62 22.30 -25.59
N ALA A 514 -18.73 22.34 -26.34
CA ALA A 514 -18.71 22.13 -27.78
C ALA A 514 -17.93 23.25 -28.50
N LYS A 515 -17.12 22.87 -29.49
CA LYS A 515 -16.32 23.81 -30.30
C LYS A 515 -17.13 24.49 -31.41
N ASP A 516 -18.04 23.74 -32.01
CA ASP A 516 -18.88 24.13 -33.13
C ASP A 516 -20.14 23.24 -33.17
N ASP A 517 -21.03 23.48 -34.14
CA ASP A 517 -22.27 22.72 -34.29
C ASP A 517 -22.05 21.24 -34.63
N ALA A 518 -20.92 20.88 -35.29
CA ALA A 518 -20.60 19.49 -35.57
C ALA A 518 -20.17 18.76 -34.29
N ASP A 519 -19.39 19.40 -33.43
CA ASP A 519 -18.99 18.86 -32.13
C ASP A 519 -20.21 18.77 -31.19
N ARG A 520 -21.09 19.78 -31.20
CA ARG A 520 -22.37 19.77 -30.47
C ARG A 520 -23.29 18.64 -30.92
N ALA A 521 -23.43 18.44 -32.23
CA ALA A 521 -24.19 17.33 -32.80
C ALA A 521 -23.63 15.97 -32.40
N SER A 522 -22.29 15.81 -32.39
CA SER A 522 -21.65 14.60 -31.88
C SER A 522 -21.91 14.37 -30.40
N ALA A 523 -21.75 15.42 -29.58
CA ALA A 523 -21.95 15.33 -28.14
C ALA A 523 -23.40 14.94 -27.79
N ALA A 524 -24.39 15.45 -28.52
CA ALA A 524 -25.81 15.14 -28.32
C ALA A 524 -26.18 13.65 -28.49
N ILE A 525 -25.34 12.88 -29.18
CA ILE A 525 -25.53 11.43 -29.34
C ILE A 525 -24.43 10.63 -28.63
N GLY A 526 -23.70 11.25 -27.69
CA GLY A 526 -22.68 10.60 -26.86
C GLY A 526 -21.40 10.25 -27.61
N GLN A 527 -21.08 11.00 -28.66
CA GLN A 527 -19.91 10.82 -29.51
C GLN A 527 -18.96 12.02 -29.45
N GLY A 528 -17.85 11.95 -30.18
CA GLY A 528 -16.86 13.01 -30.25
C GLY A 528 -15.97 13.00 -29.00
N ARG A 529 -16.02 14.07 -28.21
CA ARG A 529 -15.16 14.25 -27.03
C ARG A 529 -15.84 13.92 -25.70
N VAL A 530 -17.07 13.44 -25.73
CA VAL A 530 -17.78 12.97 -24.53
C VAL A 530 -17.22 11.61 -24.14
N LEU A 531 -16.80 11.47 -22.88
CA LEU A 531 -16.29 10.21 -22.34
C LEU A 531 -17.04 9.88 -21.05
N ALA A 532 -17.31 8.60 -20.83
CA ALA A 532 -17.92 8.10 -19.61
C ALA A 532 -17.34 6.74 -19.23
N SER A 533 -17.26 6.51 -17.92
CA SER A 533 -17.05 5.19 -17.35
C SER A 533 -18.35 4.41 -17.22
N PRO A 534 -18.32 3.07 -17.17
CA PRO A 534 -19.49 2.26 -16.85
C PRO A 534 -20.14 2.67 -15.52
N VAL A 535 -19.35 2.99 -14.50
CA VAL A 535 -19.89 3.50 -13.22
C VAL A 535 -20.63 4.82 -13.36
N GLN A 536 -20.13 5.74 -14.19
CA GLN A 536 -20.84 6.98 -14.52
C GLN A 536 -22.18 6.65 -15.20
N MET A 537 -22.17 5.77 -16.20
CA MET A 537 -23.37 5.44 -16.96
C MET A 537 -24.42 4.65 -16.15
N ALA A 538 -23.98 3.86 -15.16
CA ALA A 538 -24.90 3.25 -14.18
C ALA A 538 -25.55 4.34 -13.30
N SER A 539 -24.79 5.35 -12.88
CA SER A 539 -25.33 6.49 -12.11
C SER A 539 -26.33 7.34 -12.92
N VAL A 540 -26.19 7.40 -14.25
CA VAL A 540 -27.18 8.05 -15.14
C VAL A 540 -28.52 7.32 -15.07
N ALA A 541 -28.50 5.98 -15.19
CA ALA A 541 -29.72 5.19 -15.05
C ALA A 541 -30.32 5.27 -13.64
N ALA A 542 -29.48 5.31 -12.60
CA ALA A 542 -29.91 5.51 -11.21
C ALA A 542 -30.64 6.85 -11.04
N ALA A 543 -30.09 7.92 -11.61
CA ALA A 543 -30.70 9.26 -11.55
C ALA A 543 -32.07 9.32 -12.22
N VAL A 544 -32.26 8.61 -13.33
CA VAL A 544 -33.59 8.50 -13.96
C VAL A 544 -34.57 7.76 -13.04
N ALA A 545 -34.13 6.67 -12.42
CA ALA A 545 -34.97 5.84 -11.55
C ALA A 545 -35.41 6.58 -10.27
N SER A 546 -34.50 7.29 -9.61
CA SER A 546 -34.76 8.00 -8.34
C SER A 546 -35.17 9.46 -8.50
N GLY A 547 -34.93 10.05 -9.68
CA GLY A 547 -35.09 11.48 -9.93
C GLY A 547 -33.95 12.34 -9.39
N THR A 548 -32.90 11.75 -8.81
CA THR A 548 -31.73 12.46 -8.29
C THR A 548 -30.47 11.69 -8.61
N TRP A 549 -29.48 12.36 -9.21
CA TRP A 549 -28.16 11.78 -9.35
C TRP A 549 -27.45 11.76 -7.99
N HIS A 550 -26.91 10.60 -7.62
CA HIS A 550 -26.07 10.43 -6.44
C HIS A 550 -24.68 9.99 -6.88
N ALA A 551 -23.64 10.62 -6.33
CA ALA A 551 -22.27 10.20 -6.58
C ALA A 551 -22.08 8.73 -6.13
N PRO A 552 -21.40 7.90 -6.94
CA PRO A 552 -21.11 6.51 -6.60
C PRO A 552 -20.40 6.36 -5.24
N ARG A 553 -20.78 5.34 -4.46
CA ARG A 553 -20.17 5.03 -3.16
C ARG A 553 -19.82 3.55 -3.02
N LEU A 554 -18.58 3.25 -2.64
CA LEU A 554 -18.07 1.88 -2.46
C LEU A 554 -17.94 1.44 -1.00
N LEU A 555 -17.73 2.36 -0.06
CA LEU A 555 -17.61 2.01 1.36
C LEU A 555 -18.84 2.47 2.12
N SER A 556 -19.40 1.57 2.93
CA SER A 556 -20.60 1.89 3.72
C SER A 556 -20.30 2.88 4.85
N THR A 557 -19.03 3.08 5.18
CA THR A 557 -18.55 4.03 6.19
C THR A 557 -18.33 5.43 5.65
N ASP A 558 -18.29 5.59 4.32
CA ASP A 558 -18.11 6.90 3.72
C ASP A 558 -19.43 7.69 3.82
N PRO A 559 -19.35 9.01 4.08
CA PRO A 559 -20.54 9.86 4.00
C PRO A 559 -21.12 9.83 2.57
N PRO A 560 -22.42 10.10 2.39
CA PRO A 560 -22.98 10.30 1.06
C PRO A 560 -22.20 11.36 0.29
N GLY A 561 -21.90 11.10 -0.98
CA GLY A 561 -21.21 12.03 -1.86
C GLY A 561 -22.13 13.14 -2.38
N PRO A 562 -21.65 13.98 -3.32
CA PRO A 562 -22.48 14.97 -4.00
C PRO A 562 -23.72 14.36 -4.63
N SER A 563 -24.81 15.11 -4.65
CA SER A 563 -26.05 14.73 -5.32
C SER A 563 -26.63 15.91 -6.10
N SER A 564 -27.38 15.61 -7.16
CA SER A 564 -28.01 16.63 -8.01
C SER A 564 -29.43 16.19 -8.40
N PRO A 565 -30.49 16.89 -7.94
CA PRO A 565 -31.85 16.56 -8.33
C PRO A 565 -32.11 16.90 -9.80
N LEU A 566 -32.84 16.04 -10.48
CA LEU A 566 -33.27 16.29 -11.85
C LEU A 566 -34.49 17.24 -11.88
N PRO A 567 -34.70 18.01 -12.97
CA PRO A 567 -35.91 18.81 -13.13
C PRO A 567 -37.17 17.95 -13.02
N PRO A 568 -38.25 18.38 -12.32
CA PRO A 568 -39.38 17.50 -11.99
C PRO A 568 -40.08 16.79 -13.16
N VAL A 569 -40.10 17.39 -14.36
CA VAL A 569 -40.69 16.80 -15.57
C VAL A 569 -39.87 15.64 -16.15
N VAL A 570 -38.57 15.61 -15.86
CA VAL A 570 -37.61 14.72 -16.54
C VAL A 570 -37.75 13.24 -16.13
N PRO A 571 -37.80 12.87 -14.83
CA PRO A 571 -37.75 11.47 -14.43
C PRO A 571 -38.91 10.63 -14.98
N VAL A 572 -40.16 11.08 -14.81
CA VAL A 572 -41.35 10.32 -15.22
C VAL A 572 -41.33 10.04 -16.73
N ASP A 573 -41.07 11.06 -17.53
CA ASP A 573 -41.03 10.93 -18.99
C ASP A 573 -39.87 10.05 -19.46
N LEU A 574 -38.68 10.18 -18.87
CA LEU A 574 -37.55 9.30 -19.17
C LEU A 574 -37.79 7.85 -18.75
N GLN A 575 -38.42 7.61 -17.59
CA GLN A 575 -38.77 6.26 -17.12
C GLN A 575 -39.69 5.58 -18.14
N GLU A 576 -40.73 6.27 -18.60
CA GLU A 576 -41.64 5.73 -19.62
C GLU A 576 -40.93 5.48 -20.95
N MET A 577 -40.11 6.42 -21.43
CA MET A 577 -39.36 6.25 -22.68
C MET A 577 -38.33 5.13 -22.61
N MET A 578 -37.63 4.96 -21.47
CA MET A 578 -36.71 3.85 -21.24
C MET A 578 -37.44 2.50 -21.14
N ARG A 579 -38.67 2.46 -20.61
CA ARG A 579 -39.51 1.26 -20.65
C ARG A 579 -39.95 0.92 -22.08
N LEU A 580 -40.27 1.92 -22.91
CA LEU A 580 -40.59 1.70 -24.34
C LEU A 580 -39.44 1.03 -25.10
N VAL A 581 -38.19 1.42 -24.83
CA VAL A 581 -37.01 0.81 -25.46
C VAL A 581 -36.92 -0.69 -25.19
N VAL A 582 -37.28 -1.15 -23.98
CA VAL A 582 -37.21 -2.57 -23.59
C VAL A 582 -38.47 -3.34 -24.02
N THR A 583 -39.62 -2.69 -24.11
CA THR A 583 -40.88 -3.38 -24.43
C THR A 583 -41.15 -3.47 -25.94
N SER A 584 -40.70 -2.51 -26.74
CA SER A 584 -40.94 -2.50 -28.19
C SER A 584 -39.80 -1.91 -29.04
N GLY A 585 -38.71 -1.46 -28.41
CA GLY A 585 -37.62 -0.76 -29.07
C GLY A 585 -36.32 -1.55 -29.23
N THR A 586 -35.20 -0.83 -29.24
CA THR A 586 -33.87 -1.41 -29.49
C THR A 586 -33.36 -2.32 -28.38
N GLY A 587 -33.97 -2.28 -27.18
CA GLY A 587 -33.50 -2.97 -25.98
C GLY A 587 -34.31 -4.21 -25.58
N THR A 588 -35.13 -4.75 -26.48
CA THR A 588 -36.05 -5.88 -26.17
C THR A 588 -35.36 -7.13 -25.65
N ALA A 589 -34.09 -7.35 -26.00
CA ALA A 589 -33.30 -8.47 -25.46
C ALA A 589 -33.01 -8.37 -23.94
N ALA A 590 -33.19 -7.19 -23.32
CA ALA A 590 -33.09 -7.00 -21.87
C ALA A 590 -34.40 -7.33 -21.13
N PHE A 591 -35.50 -7.59 -21.85
CA PHE A 591 -36.78 -7.90 -21.23
C PHE A 591 -36.71 -9.18 -20.38
N VAL A 592 -37.30 -9.14 -19.19
CA VAL A 592 -37.45 -10.27 -18.28
C VAL A 592 -38.90 -10.34 -17.83
N PRO A 593 -39.62 -11.46 -18.08
CA PRO A 593 -40.99 -11.62 -17.61
C PRO A 593 -41.13 -11.40 -16.10
N GLY A 594 -42.12 -10.60 -15.70
CA GLY A 594 -42.41 -10.32 -14.29
C GLY A 594 -41.56 -9.20 -13.67
N LEU A 595 -40.58 -8.64 -14.39
CA LEU A 595 -39.82 -7.48 -13.95
C LEU A 595 -40.20 -6.25 -14.76
N ASP A 596 -40.33 -5.10 -14.09
CA ASP A 596 -40.39 -3.80 -14.78
C ASP A 596 -38.97 -3.36 -15.09
N VAL A 597 -38.60 -3.46 -16.38
CA VAL A 597 -37.25 -3.17 -16.86
C VAL A 597 -37.32 -1.98 -17.80
N ALA A 598 -36.55 -0.95 -17.47
CA ALA A 598 -36.38 0.23 -18.30
C ALA A 598 -34.91 0.37 -18.68
N GLY A 599 -34.62 0.75 -19.92
CA GLY A 599 -33.24 0.89 -20.37
C GLY A 599 -33.03 1.69 -21.64
N LYS A 600 -31.77 1.86 -22.01
CA LYS A 600 -31.36 2.48 -23.27
C LYS A 600 -30.13 1.77 -23.82
N THR A 601 -30.20 1.37 -25.09
CA THR A 601 -29.04 0.84 -25.82
C THR A 601 -28.12 1.96 -26.30
N GLY A 602 -26.84 1.63 -26.46
CA GLY A 602 -25.87 2.45 -27.17
C GLY A 602 -24.98 1.62 -28.10
N THR A 603 -24.67 2.20 -29.25
CA THR A 603 -23.63 1.75 -30.16
C THR A 603 -22.68 2.93 -30.32
N ALA A 604 -21.42 2.77 -29.92
CA ALA A 604 -20.47 3.87 -29.82
C ALA A 604 -19.23 3.59 -30.67
N GLN A 605 -19.08 4.33 -31.76
CA GLN A 605 -17.92 4.23 -32.66
C GLN A 605 -16.63 4.67 -31.96
N PHE A 606 -15.52 3.97 -32.26
CA PHE A 606 -14.19 4.33 -31.77
C PHE A 606 -13.12 4.08 -32.84
N GLY A 607 -11.89 4.52 -32.58
CA GLY A 607 -10.78 4.40 -33.53
C GLY A 607 -11.04 5.21 -34.80
N ASP A 608 -10.99 4.56 -35.96
CA ASP A 608 -11.28 5.15 -37.27
C ASP A 608 -12.79 5.24 -37.57
N GLY A 609 -13.64 4.78 -36.65
CA GLY A 609 -15.10 4.80 -36.78
C GLY A 609 -15.72 3.52 -37.34
N THR A 610 -14.91 2.51 -37.68
CA THR A 610 -15.39 1.20 -38.18
C THR A 610 -15.78 0.24 -37.07
N MET A 611 -15.17 0.37 -35.89
CA MET A 611 -15.45 -0.47 -34.73
C MET A 611 -16.41 0.24 -33.77
N THR A 612 -17.20 -0.55 -33.03
CA THR A 612 -18.15 -0.02 -32.05
C THR A 612 -18.14 -0.77 -30.73
N HIS A 613 -18.29 -0.03 -29.64
CA HIS A 613 -18.61 -0.56 -28.32
C HIS A 613 -20.13 -0.76 -28.18
N ALA A 614 -20.52 -1.88 -27.57
CA ALA A 614 -21.91 -2.17 -27.25
C ALA A 614 -22.23 -1.72 -25.82
N TRP A 615 -23.27 -0.90 -25.67
CA TRP A 615 -23.73 -0.36 -24.39
C TRP A 615 -25.19 -0.71 -24.11
N PHE A 616 -25.49 -0.93 -22.83
CA PHE A 616 -26.84 -0.89 -22.30
C PHE A 616 -26.82 -0.28 -20.90
N ILE A 617 -27.68 0.70 -20.64
CA ILE A 617 -27.92 1.21 -19.29
C ILE A 617 -29.39 1.00 -18.94
N GLY A 618 -29.71 0.73 -17.68
CA GLY A 618 -31.08 0.50 -17.28
C GLY A 618 -31.27 0.39 -15.79
N PHE A 619 -32.52 0.19 -15.39
CA PHE A 619 -32.90 -0.03 -14.01
C PHE A 619 -34.09 -0.98 -13.92
N SER A 620 -34.21 -1.66 -12.78
CA SER A 620 -35.37 -2.47 -12.40
C SER A 620 -35.46 -2.50 -10.87
N GLY A 621 -36.63 -2.12 -10.34
CA GLY A 621 -36.82 -1.95 -8.90
C GLY A 621 -35.85 -0.91 -8.32
N HIS A 622 -35.10 -1.30 -7.28
CA HIS A 622 -34.15 -0.42 -6.59
C HIS A 622 -32.72 -0.46 -7.17
N LEU A 623 -32.51 -1.18 -8.28
CA LEU A 623 -31.19 -1.36 -8.90
C LEU A 623 -31.13 -0.67 -10.25
N ALA A 624 -30.09 0.13 -10.45
CA ALA A 624 -29.65 0.62 -11.74
C ALA A 624 -28.35 -0.07 -12.16
N PHE A 625 -28.11 -0.19 -13.46
CA PHE A 625 -26.97 -0.91 -13.99
C PHE A 625 -26.50 -0.36 -15.34
N ALA A 626 -25.22 -0.62 -15.64
CA ALA A 626 -24.62 -0.38 -16.94
C ALA A 626 -23.83 -1.61 -17.38
N VAL A 627 -24.00 -1.97 -18.65
CA VAL A 627 -23.25 -3.01 -19.36
C VAL A 627 -22.49 -2.38 -20.50
N LEU A 628 -21.20 -2.66 -20.58
CA LEU A 628 -20.31 -2.31 -21.68
C LEU A 628 -19.65 -3.58 -22.21
N VAL A 629 -19.56 -3.71 -23.53
CA VAL A 629 -18.69 -4.70 -24.20
C VAL A 629 -17.79 -3.98 -25.22
N GLU A 630 -16.48 -4.07 -24.99
CA GLU A 630 -15.46 -3.46 -25.84
C GLU A 630 -15.43 -4.14 -27.21
N GLY A 631 -15.52 -3.37 -28.31
CA GLY A 631 -15.63 -3.96 -29.65
C GLY A 631 -16.88 -4.83 -29.84
N GLY A 632 -17.86 -4.75 -28.93
CA GLY A 632 -19.03 -5.62 -28.92
C GLY A 632 -20.07 -5.31 -29.99
N GLY A 633 -19.87 -4.31 -30.84
CA GLY A 633 -20.82 -4.00 -31.89
C GLY A 633 -22.07 -3.30 -31.35
N VAL A 634 -23.22 -3.94 -31.54
CA VAL A 634 -24.54 -3.33 -31.33
C VAL A 634 -25.03 -3.56 -29.90
N GLY A 635 -25.34 -2.47 -29.19
CA GLY A 635 -25.83 -2.51 -27.80
C GLY A 635 -27.05 -3.41 -27.58
N GLY A 636 -28.04 -3.37 -28.49
CA GLY A 636 -29.25 -4.19 -28.39
C GLY A 636 -29.03 -5.69 -28.62
N GLN A 637 -27.98 -6.07 -29.36
CA GLN A 637 -27.69 -7.48 -29.69
C GLN A 637 -26.71 -8.11 -28.71
N VAL A 638 -25.87 -7.30 -28.05
CA VAL A 638 -24.77 -7.80 -27.19
C VAL A 638 -24.93 -7.36 -25.74
N ALA A 639 -25.07 -6.06 -25.46
CA ALA A 639 -25.13 -5.56 -24.08
C ALA A 639 -26.51 -5.76 -23.42
N ALA A 640 -27.61 -5.58 -24.17
CA ALA A 640 -28.97 -5.79 -23.67
C ALA A 640 -29.25 -7.24 -23.20
N PRO A 641 -28.87 -8.32 -23.93
CA PRO A 641 -29.09 -9.68 -23.43
C PRO A 641 -28.25 -10.00 -22.19
N ILE A 642 -27.06 -9.41 -22.03
CA ILE A 642 -26.25 -9.52 -20.80
C ILE A 642 -27.01 -8.87 -19.63
N ALA A 643 -27.59 -7.69 -19.81
CA ALA A 643 -28.43 -7.07 -18.79
C ALA A 643 -29.63 -7.94 -18.41
N GLY A 644 -30.30 -8.56 -19.40
CA GLY A 644 -31.37 -9.52 -19.15
C GLY A 644 -30.90 -10.78 -18.41
N ALA A 645 -29.69 -11.27 -18.71
CA ALA A 645 -29.08 -12.41 -18.02
C ALA A 645 -28.75 -12.07 -16.55
N PHE A 646 -28.21 -10.88 -16.30
CA PHE A 646 -28.00 -10.35 -14.95
C PHE A 646 -29.30 -10.34 -14.14
N LEU A 647 -30.35 -9.73 -14.68
CA LEU A 647 -31.64 -9.63 -14.00
C LEU A 647 -32.27 -11.00 -13.70
N ARG A 648 -32.13 -11.97 -14.62
CA ARG A 648 -32.58 -13.35 -14.40
C ARG A 648 -31.76 -14.10 -13.33
N ALA A 649 -30.51 -13.72 -13.13
CA ALA A 649 -29.61 -14.33 -12.17
C ALA A 649 -29.74 -13.72 -10.76
N LEU A 650 -30.47 -12.61 -10.60
CA LEU A 650 -30.75 -12.04 -9.29
C LEU A 650 -31.54 -13.04 -8.42
N PRO A 651 -31.25 -13.11 -7.11
CA PRO A 651 -32.09 -13.85 -6.20
C PRO A 651 -33.51 -13.27 -6.21
N ALA A 652 -34.52 -14.14 -6.03
CA ALA A 652 -35.89 -13.67 -5.81
C ALA A 652 -35.91 -12.70 -4.61
N ALA A 653 -36.68 -11.62 -4.74
CA ALA A 653 -36.90 -10.73 -3.61
C ALA A 653 -37.51 -11.54 -2.45
N PRO A 654 -36.98 -11.38 -1.22
CA PRO A 654 -37.45 -12.13 -0.06
C PRO A 654 -38.93 -11.87 0.28
#